data_AF-A0A9J7J1C4-F1
#
_entry.id   AF-A0A9J7J1C4-F1
#
_cell.length_a   1.000
_cell.length_b   1.000
_cell.length_c   1.000
_cell.angle_alpha   90.00
_cell.angle_beta   90.00
_cell.angle_gamma   90.00
#
_symmetry.space_group_name_H-M   'P 1'
#
loop_
_entity.id
_entity.type
_entity.pdbx_description
1 polymer ?
#
loop_
_entity_poly.entity_id
_entity_poly.type
_entity_poly.pdbx_seq_one_letter_code
_entity_poly.pdbx_strand_id
1 'polypeptide(L)'
;MSAKSDSMPCVCTEESTTEESLVSLHCECPRDEHDIVIHEETCLLFRSEKITFYRDPTCECDPATAGTEDCPCCGCPIDQCRCNMVSREAYDEWRSNRGIDAMPAVLEATHPLMQKFQETLKQFLIKENALAEEQILNLREELKQQKQEYDKDLEAIYKSDHDTNSQRILIEEYEASLAQRTLEREAAEKRAREAQEAHKKVKAKLDEDIIRERETTEEMEALNALCQQLESWRNETDSDLTVSQRMSDKMRAEKRAIAAEKRRLDMFLFGLSNEVWKLESKLEMFKKQLEIKNSEMEKVNDRVTAYAAELEDLELDKRRLVSLWNSVIVNITQRDKVYDSVRDDYQTLQDNYRTLINSLDITKKVVMEEMNKGKEIALNKDKLIYDIEHATKIHDTEYAKRQNLETLIQELTESIEMTERDQEMIKSENQTMRNILKSTEKELDRRVEYKLKMENEILLNLQECLLNDKAVESMANGIRKMREVARKQEISLMSMENQHARILLEIEIMRNRQAKNAAVLQETEALMKQKEQEIDLLQAEYDTKLSVLTRKQREQDIVTKKFIALKEIFDMKSPQERRIEGLEKQIKCLRERTEVMQHEWLRQQGHVVKLADQHHVMVTDINLISKQIQICEQKIMRIQAESDTVVADRNRVERSLRTLRGRLEVLERTRKDATERNEHAQRSNVAISHEYAANLKDAETEIIQLEDEIEQLDKEKMNLTQELDRVQREALIWQRKVGTTINDRQLLYFHGGYSFFILYIFHFQGILAVELKKSMTAAKSLSGEIGQMRAEIHRMEVRREQLRRTSEKLADDLALFVTRRDTAMEKTRAAAAVEKSHGGSNTSQSTYHHKLRLAKADVNRVTKEISDAKAQMEQLMKDQERLDRELAEANAKNSQMEERVAEIIKETMATERNKHWLLERVVRAQRFGTELATAIKRQSVRCKKPKDQVLGDHAQARKLNERLRYIVGVLENEYPHLEDKLECIFNTLNIFSPGGSPGLAASDTCSYIDRGFVMTDQDILDAAKEKIGILPEEQGNQLEELQEQT
;
A
#
# COMPACT_ATOMS: atom_id res chain seq x y z
N MET A 1 -0.65 55.41 -33.38
CA MET A 1 0.65 55.24 -34.06
C MET A 1 0.90 53.76 -34.23
N SER A 2 1.20 53.33 -35.48
CA SER A 2 1.82 52.07 -35.97
C SER A 2 1.49 50.73 -35.29
N ALA A 3 0.80 49.80 -35.97
CA ALA A 3 1.33 48.81 -36.95
C ALA A 3 2.01 47.62 -36.24
N LYS A 4 1.83 46.32 -36.56
CA LYS A 4 1.30 45.61 -37.74
C LYS A 4 1.28 44.08 -37.41
N SER A 5 0.30 43.34 -37.98
CA SER A 5 0.35 41.95 -38.52
C SER A 5 0.83 40.75 -37.66
N ASP A 6 0.35 39.51 -37.78
CA ASP A 6 -0.73 38.84 -38.52
C ASP A 6 -0.78 37.35 -38.06
N SER A 7 -1.92 36.69 -38.34
CA SER A 7 -2.19 35.23 -38.44
C SER A 7 -2.80 34.46 -37.23
N MET A 8 -4.12 34.33 -37.32
CA MET A 8 -5.07 33.34 -36.74
C MET A 8 -5.11 32.03 -37.60
N PRO A 9 -5.92 30.95 -37.35
CA PRO A 9 -7.17 30.85 -36.53
C PRO A 9 -7.35 29.59 -35.62
N CYS A 10 -8.06 29.69 -34.47
CA CYS A 10 -9.49 29.35 -34.17
C CYS A 10 -9.63 27.92 -33.56
N VAL A 11 -10.34 27.67 -32.43
CA VAL A 11 -11.80 27.79 -32.24
C VAL A 11 -12.17 28.18 -30.80
N CYS A 12 -13.14 29.10 -30.71
CA CYS A 12 -13.62 29.80 -29.53
C CYS A 12 -14.80 29.12 -28.82
N THR A 13 -14.89 29.43 -27.53
CA THR A 13 -16.01 29.40 -26.60
C THR A 13 -17.01 30.56 -26.81
N GLU A 14 -18.24 30.33 -26.31
CA GLU A 14 -19.18 31.27 -25.63
C GLU A 14 -19.85 32.38 -26.46
N GLU A 15 -21.17 32.27 -26.69
CA GLU A 15 -22.30 32.78 -25.88
C GLU A 15 -22.65 34.24 -26.14
N SER A 16 -23.83 34.48 -26.73
CA SER A 16 -24.76 35.53 -26.30
C SER A 16 -26.09 35.46 -27.08
N THR A 17 -27.14 35.03 -26.37
CA THR A 17 -28.46 35.68 -26.25
C THR A 17 -29.13 36.30 -27.50
N THR A 18 -30.35 35.86 -27.84
CA THR A 18 -31.61 36.54 -27.45
C THR A 18 -32.85 35.79 -27.98
N GLU A 19 -33.84 35.65 -27.09
CA GLU A 19 -35.30 35.71 -27.30
C GLU A 19 -36.13 34.54 -27.88
N GLU A 20 -37.31 34.40 -27.25
CA GLU A 20 -38.59 33.78 -27.67
C GLU A 20 -38.93 32.31 -27.34
N SER A 21 -39.65 32.17 -26.21
CA SER A 21 -40.93 31.47 -26.00
C SER A 21 -41.34 30.23 -26.82
N LEU A 22 -41.55 29.13 -26.08
CA LEU A 22 -42.66 28.16 -26.10
C LEU A 22 -43.68 28.18 -27.29
N VAL A 23 -43.83 27.01 -27.95
CA VAL A 23 -45.06 26.28 -28.38
C VAL A 23 -44.97 25.66 -29.81
N SER A 24 -45.32 24.37 -29.91
CA SER A 24 -45.88 23.53 -31.00
C SER A 24 -45.33 23.46 -32.45
N LEU A 25 -45.08 22.19 -32.83
CA LEU A 25 -45.57 21.41 -34.00
C LEU A 25 -45.88 22.13 -35.33
N HIS A 26 -45.06 21.92 -36.38
CA HIS A 26 -45.58 21.78 -37.75
C HIS A 26 -44.56 21.22 -38.76
N CYS A 27 -45.01 20.33 -39.65
CA CYS A 27 -44.37 20.06 -40.94
C CYS A 27 -45.46 20.30 -42.01
N GLU A 28 -45.24 21.32 -42.84
CA GLU A 28 -46.11 21.68 -43.97
C GLU A 28 -45.68 20.89 -45.20
N CYS A 29 -46.43 19.84 -45.52
CA CYS A 29 -46.40 19.22 -46.84
C CYS A 29 -47.85 19.22 -47.37
N PRO A 30 -48.07 19.55 -48.65
CA PRO A 30 -49.39 19.83 -49.19
C PRO A 30 -50.32 18.63 -49.01
N ARG A 31 -51.53 18.91 -48.51
CA ARG A 31 -52.61 17.95 -48.30
C ARG A 31 -53.61 18.07 -49.44
N ASP A 32 -54.04 16.95 -49.99
CA ASP A 32 -55.11 16.94 -50.99
C ASP A 32 -56.51 16.92 -50.30
N GLU A 33 -57.59 17.05 -51.07
CA GLU A 33 -58.99 17.29 -50.62
C GLU A 33 -59.59 16.23 -49.66
N HIS A 34 -58.83 15.20 -49.29
CA HIS A 34 -59.18 14.19 -48.29
C HIS A 34 -58.23 14.16 -47.07
N ASP A 35 -57.45 15.24 -46.87
CA ASP A 35 -56.61 15.50 -45.70
C ASP A 35 -55.37 14.59 -45.49
N ILE A 36 -54.88 13.97 -46.56
CA ILE A 36 -53.66 13.14 -46.59
C ILE A 36 -52.46 13.98 -47.07
N VAL A 37 -51.35 13.93 -46.33
CA VAL A 37 -50.10 14.69 -46.59
C VAL A 37 -49.28 14.02 -47.69
N ILE A 38 -48.91 14.76 -48.75
CA ILE A 38 -48.00 14.29 -49.80
C ILE A 38 -46.59 14.82 -49.53
N HIS A 39 -45.65 13.94 -49.21
CA HIS A 39 -44.24 14.31 -48.97
C HIS A 39 -43.41 14.23 -50.27
N GLU A 40 -42.66 15.30 -50.60
CA GLU A 40 -41.67 15.30 -51.70
C GLU A 40 -40.43 14.45 -51.36
N GLU A 41 -39.72 13.96 -52.38
CA GLU A 41 -38.60 12.99 -52.33
C GLU A 41 -37.35 13.42 -51.52
N THR A 42 -37.39 14.56 -50.82
CA THR A 42 -36.32 15.02 -49.91
C THR A 42 -36.69 14.93 -48.43
N CYS A 43 -37.86 14.37 -48.08
CA CYS A 43 -38.32 14.21 -46.70
C CYS A 43 -37.76 12.92 -46.02
N LEU A 44 -37.26 13.04 -44.79
CA LEU A 44 -36.53 12.00 -44.04
C LEU A 44 -37.36 10.77 -43.58
N LEU A 45 -38.64 10.65 -43.96
CA LEU A 45 -39.52 9.51 -43.65
C LEU A 45 -40.05 8.77 -44.89
N PHE A 46 -39.42 8.97 -46.05
CA PHE A 46 -39.81 8.34 -47.30
C PHE A 46 -39.27 6.90 -47.43
N ARG A 47 -39.97 5.92 -46.84
CA ARG A 47 -40.09 4.52 -47.36
C ARG A 47 -40.86 3.62 -46.38
N SER A 48 -42.17 3.46 -46.62
CA SER A 48 -42.81 2.17 -46.92
C SER A 48 -44.32 2.23 -46.64
N GLU A 49 -45.13 2.35 -47.68
CA GLU A 49 -46.51 1.83 -47.65
C GLU A 49 -46.79 1.07 -48.95
N LYS A 50 -47.44 -0.10 -48.82
CA LYS A 50 -48.42 -0.57 -49.80
C LYS A 50 -49.56 -1.34 -49.13
N ILE A 51 -50.71 -0.65 -49.05
CA ILE A 51 -52.05 -0.99 -49.57
C ILE A 51 -52.76 -2.25 -49.03
N THR A 52 -53.72 -2.01 -48.13
CA THR A 52 -55.02 -2.70 -48.05
C THR A 52 -56.05 -2.01 -48.96
N PHE A 53 -56.84 -2.79 -49.71
CA PHE A 53 -58.01 -2.31 -50.47
C PHE A 53 -59.28 -2.36 -49.61
N TYR A 54 -60.05 -1.26 -49.60
CA TYR A 54 -61.44 -1.19 -49.15
C TYR A 54 -62.36 -0.99 -50.37
N ARG A 55 -63.57 -1.55 -50.32
CA ARG A 55 -64.69 -1.27 -51.25
C ARG A 55 -65.50 -0.07 -50.74
N ASP A 56 -66.02 0.71 -51.69
CA ASP A 56 -67.30 1.44 -51.62
C ASP A 56 -67.78 1.67 -53.08
N PRO A 57 -69.03 2.09 -53.42
CA PRO A 57 -69.87 3.05 -52.68
C PRO A 57 -71.39 2.77 -52.62
N THR A 58 -72.03 3.57 -51.77
CA THR A 58 -73.45 3.85 -51.52
C THR A 58 -74.35 4.09 -52.75
N CYS A 59 -75.64 3.74 -52.61
CA CYS A 59 -76.77 4.52 -53.15
C CYS A 59 -78.06 4.32 -52.30
N GLU A 60 -78.43 5.40 -51.62
CA GLU A 60 -79.74 5.98 -51.30
C GLU A 60 -81.10 5.27 -51.54
N CYS A 61 -81.99 5.52 -50.55
CA CYS A 61 -83.46 5.68 -50.61
C CYS A 61 -84.41 4.51 -50.21
N ASP A 62 -85.08 4.79 -49.09
CA ASP A 62 -86.48 4.55 -48.69
C ASP A 62 -86.96 3.22 -48.04
N PRO A 63 -87.81 3.32 -46.99
CA PRO A 63 -88.16 2.22 -46.11
C PRO A 63 -89.49 1.58 -46.51
N ALA A 64 -89.55 0.26 -46.65
CA ALA A 64 -90.82 -0.46 -46.56
C ALA A 64 -90.66 -1.97 -46.39
N THR A 65 -91.41 -2.47 -45.41
CA THR A 65 -92.11 -3.75 -45.38
C THR A 65 -91.34 -5.05 -45.17
N ALA A 66 -91.55 -5.57 -43.97
CA ALA A 66 -91.62 -6.98 -43.64
C ALA A 66 -92.56 -7.79 -44.57
N GLY A 67 -92.27 -9.09 -44.70
CA GLY A 67 -93.07 -10.13 -45.37
C GLY A 67 -92.43 -10.54 -46.71
N THR A 68 -91.99 -11.76 -46.96
CA THR A 68 -92.53 -13.06 -46.52
C THR A 68 -91.45 -14.13 -46.61
N GLU A 69 -91.52 -15.06 -45.67
CA GLU A 69 -90.83 -16.34 -45.62
C GLU A 69 -91.38 -17.29 -46.71
N ASP A 70 -90.54 -18.24 -47.13
CA ASP A 70 -90.82 -19.50 -47.86
C ASP A 70 -90.44 -19.64 -49.35
N CYS A 71 -89.71 -20.73 -49.67
CA CYS A 71 -89.64 -21.30 -51.02
C CYS A 71 -91.06 -21.71 -51.45
N PRO A 72 -91.54 -21.32 -52.64
CA PRO A 72 -92.84 -21.75 -53.18
C PRO A 72 -92.90 -23.24 -53.56
N CYS A 73 -91.91 -24.02 -53.13
CA CYS A 73 -91.83 -25.46 -53.26
C CYS A 73 -92.04 -26.22 -51.93
N CYS A 74 -91.58 -25.70 -50.78
CA CYS A 74 -91.66 -26.39 -49.48
C CYS A 74 -91.28 -25.59 -48.19
N GLY A 75 -91.07 -24.26 -48.23
CA GLY A 75 -90.96 -23.42 -47.02
C GLY A 75 -89.88 -23.76 -45.97
N CYS A 76 -88.58 -23.72 -46.30
CA CYS A 76 -87.50 -23.84 -45.32
C CYS A 76 -86.24 -22.97 -45.62
N PRO A 77 -85.41 -22.63 -44.62
CA PRO A 77 -84.28 -21.68 -44.73
C PRO A 77 -83.06 -22.23 -45.48
N ILE A 78 -82.27 -21.33 -46.06
CA ILE A 78 -81.47 -21.53 -47.29
C ILE A 78 -80.17 -22.34 -47.17
N ASP A 79 -79.69 -22.70 -45.97
CA ASP A 79 -78.34 -23.30 -45.87
C ASP A 79 -78.29 -24.83 -45.84
N GLN A 80 -79.43 -25.53 -46.04
CA GLN A 80 -79.47 -27.01 -46.04
C GLN A 80 -80.36 -27.66 -47.12
N CYS A 81 -80.66 -26.98 -48.24
CA CYS A 81 -81.47 -27.57 -49.31
C CYS A 81 -80.62 -28.31 -50.36
N ARG A 82 -80.99 -29.57 -50.67
CA ARG A 82 -80.31 -30.48 -51.62
C ARG A 82 -81.19 -30.90 -52.81
N CYS A 83 -82.13 -30.08 -53.27
CA CYS A 83 -82.92 -30.37 -54.47
C CYS A 83 -82.30 -29.75 -55.74
N ASN A 84 -81.74 -30.61 -56.58
CA ASN A 84 -81.03 -30.28 -57.80
C ASN A 84 -81.96 -30.30 -59.01
N MET A 85 -82.67 -29.19 -59.27
CA MET A 85 -83.54 -29.04 -60.45
C MET A 85 -83.53 -27.61 -61.02
N VAL A 86 -82.37 -27.03 -61.31
CA VAL A 86 -82.23 -26.01 -62.39
C VAL A 86 -80.81 -26.09 -62.99
N SER A 87 -80.49 -27.22 -63.62
CA SER A 87 -79.27 -27.37 -64.44
C SER A 87 -79.57 -28.11 -65.74
N ARG A 88 -80.78 -27.93 -66.27
CA ARG A 88 -81.24 -28.60 -67.49
C ARG A 88 -81.78 -27.66 -68.57
N GLU A 89 -81.71 -26.35 -68.38
CA GLU A 89 -82.12 -25.36 -69.39
C GLU A 89 -80.94 -24.56 -69.96
N ALA A 90 -79.82 -24.43 -69.23
CA ALA A 90 -78.59 -23.81 -69.76
C ALA A 90 -77.70 -24.76 -70.59
N TYR A 91 -78.03 -26.07 -70.65
CA TYR A 91 -77.31 -27.07 -71.45
C TYR A 91 -77.99 -27.37 -72.81
N ASP A 92 -79.28 -27.03 -72.96
CA ASP A 92 -80.03 -27.21 -74.20
C ASP A 92 -79.92 -25.99 -75.14
N GLU A 93 -79.53 -24.82 -74.64
CA GLU A 93 -79.39 -23.58 -75.44
C GLU A 93 -78.05 -23.52 -76.23
N TRP A 94 -77.04 -24.27 -75.83
CA TRP A 94 -75.76 -24.38 -76.56
C TRP A 94 -75.82 -25.40 -77.73
N ARG A 95 -76.86 -26.24 -77.80
CA ARG A 95 -77.01 -27.29 -78.81
C ARG A 95 -77.74 -26.83 -80.08
N SER A 96 -78.43 -25.68 -80.05
CA SER A 96 -79.36 -25.27 -81.11
C SER A 96 -78.77 -24.32 -82.17
N ASN A 97 -77.45 -24.12 -82.25
CA ASN A 97 -76.90 -23.18 -83.23
C ASN A 97 -75.57 -23.63 -83.87
N ARG A 98 -75.64 -24.62 -84.77
CA ARG A 98 -74.72 -24.73 -85.92
C ARG A 98 -75.47 -25.26 -87.15
N GLY A 99 -75.23 -24.58 -88.26
CA GLY A 99 -75.85 -24.83 -89.56
C GLY A 99 -75.67 -26.27 -90.04
N ILE A 100 -76.77 -26.76 -90.61
CA ILE A 100 -76.87 -27.99 -91.37
C ILE A 100 -76.04 -27.80 -92.64
N ASP A 101 -74.89 -28.46 -92.72
CA ASP A 101 -74.41 -29.08 -93.96
C ASP A 101 -73.25 -30.05 -93.67
N ALA A 102 -73.43 -31.29 -94.15
CA ALA A 102 -72.49 -32.42 -94.18
C ALA A 102 -72.12 -33.13 -92.86
N MET A 103 -73.03 -33.96 -92.32
CA MET A 103 -72.71 -35.08 -91.42
C MET A 103 -73.43 -36.34 -91.94
N PRO A 104 -72.73 -37.45 -92.32
CA PRO A 104 -73.38 -38.64 -92.85
C PRO A 104 -74.10 -39.42 -91.75
N ALA A 105 -75.22 -40.06 -92.11
CA ALA A 105 -76.11 -40.81 -91.22
C ALA A 105 -75.36 -41.73 -90.22
N VAL A 106 -75.50 -41.44 -88.92
CA VAL A 106 -75.03 -42.28 -87.82
C VAL A 106 -76.08 -43.36 -87.54
N LEU A 107 -75.62 -44.60 -87.40
CA LEU A 107 -76.42 -45.78 -87.11
C LEU A 107 -77.05 -45.72 -85.70
N GLU A 108 -78.27 -46.24 -85.54
CA GLU A 108 -78.99 -46.33 -84.25
C GLU A 108 -78.23 -47.11 -83.17
N ALA A 109 -78.48 -46.79 -81.89
CA ALA A 109 -77.75 -47.29 -80.72
C ALA A 109 -77.73 -48.82 -80.54
N THR A 110 -78.60 -49.57 -81.24
CA THR A 110 -78.70 -51.03 -81.22
C THR A 110 -77.98 -51.71 -82.38
N HIS A 111 -77.24 -50.96 -83.21
CA HIS A 111 -76.54 -51.52 -84.37
C HIS A 111 -75.30 -52.36 -83.95
N PRO A 112 -75.11 -53.60 -84.46
CA PRO A 112 -74.03 -54.51 -84.04
C PRO A 112 -72.60 -53.96 -84.15
N LEU A 113 -72.36 -53.01 -85.06
CA LEU A 113 -71.06 -52.34 -85.25
C LEU A 113 -70.76 -51.24 -84.20
N MET A 114 -71.75 -50.79 -83.42
CA MET A 114 -71.60 -49.73 -82.41
C MET A 114 -71.34 -50.27 -80.99
N GLN A 115 -71.55 -51.58 -80.77
CA GLN A 115 -71.32 -52.23 -79.47
C GLN A 115 -69.86 -52.13 -79.01
N LYS A 116 -68.89 -52.36 -79.90
CA LYS A 116 -67.46 -52.26 -79.54
C LYS A 116 -67.06 -50.85 -79.10
N PHE A 117 -67.61 -49.82 -79.76
CA PHE A 117 -67.39 -48.42 -79.38
C PHE A 117 -68.04 -48.09 -78.03
N GLN A 118 -69.30 -48.52 -77.81
CA GLN A 118 -70.02 -48.32 -76.56
C GLN A 118 -69.35 -49.04 -75.37
N GLU A 119 -68.81 -50.25 -75.57
CA GLU A 119 -68.09 -51.01 -74.54
C GLU A 119 -66.79 -50.29 -74.12
N THR A 120 -66.02 -49.81 -75.10
CA THR A 120 -64.75 -49.11 -74.86
C THR A 120 -64.97 -47.77 -74.14
N LEU A 121 -66.01 -47.03 -74.54
CA LEU A 121 -66.38 -45.77 -73.88
C LEU A 121 -66.89 -46.01 -72.45
N LYS A 122 -67.66 -47.09 -72.22
CA LYS A 122 -68.15 -47.46 -70.89
C LYS A 122 -67.00 -47.80 -69.94
N GLN A 123 -65.99 -48.54 -70.40
CA GLN A 123 -64.82 -48.88 -69.58
C GLN A 123 -63.99 -47.63 -69.22
N PHE A 124 -63.80 -46.70 -70.16
CA PHE A 124 -63.14 -45.42 -69.90
C PHE A 124 -63.88 -44.60 -68.83
N LEU A 125 -65.22 -44.48 -68.94
CA LEU A 125 -66.04 -43.73 -67.98
C LEU A 125 -66.09 -44.38 -66.58
N ILE A 126 -66.07 -45.71 -66.49
CA ILE A 126 -66.02 -46.42 -65.20
C ILE A 126 -64.68 -46.14 -64.50
N LYS A 127 -63.57 -46.13 -65.25
CA LYS A 127 -62.24 -45.86 -64.69
C LYS A 127 -62.11 -44.41 -64.20
N GLU A 128 -62.64 -43.45 -64.95
CA GLU A 128 -62.68 -42.04 -64.53
C GLU A 128 -63.58 -41.82 -63.30
N ASN A 129 -64.74 -42.47 -63.22
CA ASN A 129 -65.59 -42.38 -62.02
C ASN A 129 -64.91 -42.97 -60.77
N ALA A 130 -64.21 -44.10 -60.89
CA ALA A 130 -63.50 -44.69 -59.75
C ALA A 130 -62.38 -43.77 -59.23
N LEU A 131 -61.64 -43.12 -60.14
CA LEU A 131 -60.61 -42.14 -59.78
C LEU A 131 -61.22 -40.89 -59.14
N ALA A 132 -62.35 -40.41 -59.64
CA ALA A 132 -63.06 -39.27 -59.06
C ALA A 132 -63.61 -39.61 -57.66
N GLU A 133 -64.11 -40.83 -57.43
CA GLU A 133 -64.56 -41.29 -56.11
C GLU A 133 -63.42 -41.35 -55.10
N GLU A 134 -62.25 -41.84 -55.50
CA GLU A 134 -61.04 -41.86 -54.66
C GLU A 134 -60.58 -40.44 -54.30
N GLN A 135 -60.57 -39.52 -55.29
CA GLN A 135 -60.24 -38.11 -55.04
C GLN A 135 -61.22 -37.44 -54.07
N ILE A 136 -62.52 -37.70 -54.22
CA ILE A 136 -63.54 -37.14 -53.31
C ILE A 136 -63.36 -37.69 -51.89
N LEU A 137 -62.95 -38.95 -51.73
CA LEU A 137 -62.70 -39.54 -50.42
C LEU A 137 -61.49 -38.89 -49.75
N ASN A 138 -60.38 -38.75 -50.47
CA ASN A 138 -59.17 -38.08 -49.98
C ASN A 138 -59.45 -36.63 -49.58
N LEU A 139 -60.16 -35.87 -50.42
CA LEU A 139 -60.54 -34.49 -50.13
C LEU A 139 -61.45 -34.37 -48.89
N ARG A 140 -62.32 -35.35 -48.62
CA ARG A 140 -63.14 -35.36 -47.40
C ARG A 140 -62.32 -35.64 -46.15
N GLU A 141 -61.31 -36.50 -46.26
CA GLU A 141 -60.43 -36.84 -45.15
C GLU A 141 -59.49 -35.67 -44.83
N GLU A 142 -58.95 -35.00 -45.86
CA GLU A 142 -58.20 -33.75 -45.73
C GLU A 142 -59.03 -32.66 -45.06
N LEU A 143 -60.28 -32.44 -45.50
CA LEU A 143 -61.17 -31.43 -44.90
C LEU A 143 -61.47 -31.73 -43.42
N LYS A 144 -61.55 -33.01 -43.04
CA LYS A 144 -61.77 -33.41 -41.64
C LYS A 144 -60.53 -33.13 -40.79
N GLN A 145 -59.34 -33.39 -41.32
CA GLN A 145 -58.07 -33.10 -40.63
C GLN A 145 -57.87 -31.59 -40.46
N GLN A 146 -58.12 -30.79 -41.50
CA GLN A 146 -58.03 -29.33 -41.43
C GLN A 146 -58.95 -28.72 -40.38
N LYS A 147 -60.18 -29.24 -40.20
CA LYS A 147 -61.07 -28.78 -39.12
C LYS A 147 -60.51 -29.09 -37.73
N GLN A 148 -59.92 -30.27 -37.54
CA GLN A 148 -59.31 -30.63 -36.27
C GLN A 148 -58.05 -29.82 -35.96
N GLU A 149 -57.30 -29.41 -36.99
CA GLU A 149 -56.18 -28.49 -36.85
C GLU A 149 -56.66 -27.09 -36.47
N TYR A 150 -57.68 -26.58 -37.17
CA TYR A 150 -58.27 -25.28 -36.86
C TYR A 150 -58.79 -25.18 -35.41
N ASP A 151 -59.45 -26.24 -34.90
CA ASP A 151 -59.91 -26.28 -33.51
C ASP A 151 -58.74 -26.27 -32.50
N LYS A 152 -57.64 -26.96 -32.83
CA LYS A 152 -56.42 -26.95 -32.00
C LYS A 152 -55.70 -25.60 -32.04
N ASP A 153 -55.68 -24.95 -33.19
CA ASP A 153 -55.10 -23.61 -33.36
C ASP A 153 -55.90 -22.58 -32.55
N LEU A 154 -57.24 -22.69 -32.54
CA LEU A 154 -58.10 -21.88 -31.69
C LEU A 154 -57.79 -22.07 -30.20
N GLU A 155 -57.64 -23.31 -29.73
CA GLU A 155 -57.24 -23.57 -28.34
C GLU A 155 -55.85 -23.00 -28.00
N ALA A 156 -54.91 -23.04 -28.95
CA ALA A 156 -53.58 -22.47 -28.78
C ALA A 156 -53.63 -20.93 -28.71
N ILE A 157 -54.43 -20.30 -29.56
CA ILE A 157 -54.64 -18.85 -29.56
C ILE A 157 -55.25 -18.41 -28.22
N TYR A 158 -56.28 -19.09 -27.71
CA TYR A 158 -56.88 -18.75 -26.42
C TYR A 158 -55.91 -18.89 -25.23
N LYS A 159 -55.04 -19.90 -25.25
CA LYS A 159 -53.98 -20.05 -24.23
C LYS A 159 -52.95 -18.93 -24.35
N SER A 160 -52.51 -18.62 -25.57
CA SER A 160 -51.57 -17.51 -25.81
C SER A 160 -52.14 -16.18 -25.37
N ASP A 161 -53.43 -15.93 -25.57
CA ASP A 161 -54.09 -14.69 -25.18
C ASP A 161 -54.21 -14.58 -23.65
N HIS A 162 -54.52 -15.70 -22.96
CA HIS A 162 -54.49 -15.77 -21.50
C HIS A 162 -53.09 -15.47 -20.93
N ASP A 163 -52.05 -16.08 -21.50
CA ASP A 163 -50.67 -15.88 -21.07
C ASP A 163 -50.20 -14.44 -21.34
N THR A 164 -50.58 -13.87 -22.49
CA THR A 164 -50.26 -12.47 -22.84
C THR A 164 -50.93 -11.49 -21.87
N ASN A 165 -52.18 -11.76 -21.47
CA ASN A 165 -52.87 -10.94 -20.48
C ASN A 165 -52.24 -11.06 -19.09
N SER A 166 -51.81 -12.25 -18.67
CA SER A 166 -51.06 -12.44 -17.42
C SER A 166 -49.73 -11.68 -17.43
N GLN A 167 -49.03 -11.68 -18.57
CA GLN A 167 -47.78 -10.91 -18.73
C GLN A 167 -48.01 -9.40 -18.67
N ARG A 168 -49.12 -8.87 -19.22
CA ARG A 168 -49.46 -7.44 -19.11
C ARG A 168 -49.64 -6.98 -17.66
N ILE A 169 -50.35 -7.77 -16.85
CA ILE A 169 -50.53 -7.47 -15.41
C ILE A 169 -49.17 -7.44 -14.70
N LEU A 170 -48.29 -8.40 -15.00
CA LEU A 170 -46.96 -8.45 -14.40
C LEU A 170 -46.08 -7.26 -14.82
N ILE A 171 -46.22 -6.79 -16.07
CA ILE A 171 -45.53 -5.58 -16.55
C ILE A 171 -46.01 -4.34 -15.78
N GLU A 172 -47.31 -4.17 -15.55
CA GLU A 172 -47.84 -3.05 -14.76
C GLU A 172 -47.30 -3.07 -13.30
N GLU A 173 -47.19 -4.25 -12.68
CA GLU A 173 -46.57 -4.41 -11.36
C GLU A 173 -45.08 -4.05 -11.36
N TYR A 174 -44.35 -4.40 -12.43
CA TYR A 174 -42.94 -4.03 -12.59
C TYR A 174 -42.76 -2.53 -12.84
N GLU A 175 -43.63 -1.92 -13.64
CA GLU A 175 -43.63 -0.47 -13.87
C GLU A 175 -43.89 0.29 -12.57
N ALA A 176 -44.85 -0.16 -11.75
CA ALA A 176 -45.09 0.39 -10.42
C ALA A 176 -43.88 0.23 -9.49
N SER A 177 -43.25 -0.95 -9.49
CA SER A 177 -42.05 -1.22 -8.70
C SER A 177 -40.85 -0.37 -9.14
N LEU A 178 -40.67 -0.18 -10.45
CA LEU A 178 -39.63 0.68 -11.00
C LEU A 178 -39.86 2.14 -10.61
N ALA A 179 -41.09 2.64 -10.71
CA ALA A 179 -41.47 3.99 -10.30
C ALA A 179 -41.16 4.22 -8.80
N GLN A 180 -41.45 3.24 -7.96
CA GLN A 180 -41.10 3.29 -6.53
C GLN A 180 -39.58 3.34 -6.31
N ARG A 181 -38.81 2.49 -7.00
CA ARG A 181 -37.33 2.49 -6.88
C ARG A 181 -36.69 3.77 -7.39
N THR A 182 -37.24 4.37 -8.44
CA THR A 182 -36.76 5.68 -8.93
C THR A 182 -36.98 6.77 -7.88
N LEU A 183 -38.13 6.80 -7.22
CA LEU A 183 -38.41 7.74 -6.12
C LEU A 183 -37.47 7.52 -4.92
N GLU A 184 -37.23 6.28 -4.53
CA GLU A 184 -36.30 5.95 -3.44
C GLU A 184 -34.86 6.39 -3.76
N ARG A 185 -34.41 6.21 -5.01
CA ARG A 185 -33.09 6.66 -5.49
C ARG A 185 -32.98 8.18 -5.45
N GLU A 186 -33.97 8.90 -5.95
CA GLU A 186 -33.97 10.37 -5.94
C GLU A 186 -33.97 10.92 -4.51
N ALA A 187 -34.72 10.30 -3.59
CA ALA A 187 -34.70 10.66 -2.18
C ALA A 187 -33.34 10.37 -1.50
N ALA A 188 -32.66 9.30 -1.91
CA ALA A 188 -31.32 8.98 -1.42
C ALA A 188 -30.25 9.94 -1.98
N GLU A 189 -30.31 10.28 -3.27
CA GLU A 189 -29.43 11.27 -3.90
C GLU A 189 -29.61 12.66 -3.27
N LYS A 190 -30.85 13.06 -2.98
CA LYS A 190 -31.13 14.32 -2.27
C LYS A 190 -30.50 14.34 -0.89
N ARG A 191 -30.67 13.27 -0.09
CA ARG A 191 -30.03 13.14 1.24
C ARG A 191 -28.51 13.16 1.16
N ALA A 192 -27.93 12.52 0.14
CA ALA A 192 -26.49 12.53 -0.07
C ALA A 192 -25.97 13.94 -0.42
N ARG A 193 -26.68 14.70 -1.26
CA ARG A 193 -26.33 16.10 -1.56
C ARG A 193 -26.42 16.98 -0.31
N GLU A 194 -27.48 16.86 0.47
CA GLU A 194 -27.66 17.62 1.71
C GLU A 194 -26.53 17.31 2.72
N ALA A 195 -26.15 16.05 2.87
CA ALA A 195 -25.03 15.64 3.70
C ALA A 195 -23.68 16.15 3.18
N GLN A 196 -23.48 16.16 1.85
CA GLN A 196 -22.26 16.67 1.23
C GLN A 196 -22.12 18.20 1.39
N GLU A 197 -23.23 18.95 1.27
CA GLU A 197 -23.24 20.38 1.56
C GLU A 197 -23.03 20.69 3.05
N ALA A 198 -23.63 19.90 3.95
CA ALA A 198 -23.39 20.02 5.38
C ALA A 198 -21.91 19.77 5.71
N HIS A 199 -21.32 18.71 5.14
CA HIS A 199 -19.90 18.41 5.31
C HIS A 199 -19.01 19.52 4.73
N LYS A 200 -19.35 20.08 3.56
CA LYS A 200 -18.61 21.21 2.96
C LYS A 200 -18.64 22.44 3.87
N LYS A 201 -19.79 22.74 4.49
CA LYS A 201 -19.93 23.85 5.46
C LYS A 201 -19.12 23.60 6.74
N VAL A 202 -19.14 22.37 7.27
CA VAL A 202 -18.34 22.01 8.46
C VAL A 202 -16.85 22.07 8.15
N LYS A 203 -16.43 21.60 6.97
CA LYS A 203 -15.04 21.67 6.54
C LYS A 203 -14.57 23.12 6.38
N ALA A 204 -15.36 23.97 5.75
CA ALA A 204 -15.05 25.40 5.65
C ALA A 204 -14.92 26.08 7.02
N LYS A 205 -15.80 25.74 7.98
CA LYS A 205 -15.68 26.23 9.37
C LYS A 205 -14.42 25.73 10.06
N LEU A 206 -14.06 24.46 9.88
CA LEU A 206 -12.83 23.90 10.43
C LEU A 206 -11.60 24.59 9.84
N ASP A 207 -11.60 24.84 8.52
CA ASP A 207 -10.51 25.56 7.85
C ASP A 207 -10.39 27.00 8.38
N GLU A 208 -11.51 27.69 8.61
CA GLU A 208 -11.54 28.99 9.29
C GLU A 208 -11.03 28.92 10.73
N ASP A 209 -11.42 27.89 11.50
CA ASP A 209 -11.00 27.72 12.89
C ASP A 209 -9.49 27.42 12.98
N ILE A 210 -8.93 26.66 12.03
CA ILE A 210 -7.49 26.41 11.92
C ILE A 210 -6.72 27.72 11.64
N ILE A 211 -7.27 28.59 10.79
CA ILE A 211 -6.66 29.90 10.51
C ILE A 211 -6.71 30.77 11.77
N ARG A 212 -7.85 30.83 12.47
CA ARG A 212 -7.97 31.59 13.73
C ARG A 212 -7.05 31.04 14.82
N GLU A 213 -6.91 29.72 14.94
CA GLU A 213 -5.97 29.11 15.88
C GLU A 213 -4.55 29.57 15.57
N ARG A 214 -4.13 29.55 14.30
CA ARG A 214 -2.80 30.06 13.89
C ARG A 214 -2.61 31.52 14.24
N GLU A 215 -3.58 32.38 13.93
CA GLU A 215 -3.53 33.81 14.29
C GLU A 215 -3.39 33.98 15.81
N THR A 216 -4.15 33.26 16.62
CA THR A 216 -4.02 33.33 18.09
C THR A 216 -2.69 32.76 18.60
N THR A 217 -2.13 31.74 17.96
CA THR A 217 -0.79 31.23 18.32
C THR A 217 0.31 32.23 17.97
N GLU A 218 0.22 32.90 16.82
CA GLU A 218 1.15 33.96 16.43
C GLU A 218 1.04 35.17 17.39
N GLU A 219 -0.17 35.54 17.81
CA GLU A 219 -0.40 36.57 18.83
C GLU A 219 0.19 36.16 20.19
N MET A 220 -0.01 34.91 20.61
CA MET A 220 0.57 34.39 21.85
C MET A 220 2.09 34.34 21.80
N GLU A 221 2.69 33.93 20.68
CA GLU A 221 4.15 33.93 20.47
C GLU A 221 4.70 35.37 20.49
N ALA A 222 4.01 36.33 19.87
CA ALA A 222 4.37 37.74 19.91
C ALA A 222 4.29 38.33 21.33
N LEU A 223 3.23 38.00 22.08
CA LEU A 223 3.08 38.41 23.48
C LEU A 223 4.13 37.75 24.39
N ASN A 224 4.45 36.48 24.17
CA ASN A 224 5.47 35.77 24.93
C ASN A 224 6.87 36.32 24.64
N ALA A 225 7.17 36.66 23.38
CA ALA A 225 8.40 37.35 23.01
C ALA A 225 8.49 38.74 23.67
N LEU A 226 7.39 39.49 23.73
CA LEU A 226 7.32 40.77 24.45
C LEU A 226 7.54 40.58 25.96
N CYS A 227 6.93 39.57 26.57
CA CYS A 227 7.13 39.24 27.98
C CYS A 227 8.60 38.91 28.27
N GLN A 228 9.25 38.10 27.43
CA GLN A 228 10.68 37.78 27.58
C GLN A 228 11.56 39.03 27.41
N GLN A 229 11.23 39.93 26.48
CA GLN A 229 11.93 41.21 26.35
C GLN A 229 11.76 42.09 27.60
N LEU A 230 10.55 42.19 28.14
CA LEU A 230 10.27 42.93 29.37
C LEU A 230 10.97 42.31 30.60
N GLU A 231 11.06 40.99 30.67
CA GLU A 231 11.81 40.28 31.71
C GLU A 231 13.32 40.50 31.58
N SER A 232 13.87 40.51 30.35
CA SER A 232 15.27 40.85 30.10
C SER A 232 15.58 42.26 30.57
N TRP A 233 14.76 43.25 30.19
CA TRP A 233 14.92 44.63 30.64
C TRP A 233 14.76 44.78 32.15
N ARG A 234 13.82 44.04 32.77
CA ARG A 234 13.69 44.01 34.23
C ARG A 234 14.95 43.44 34.89
N ASN A 235 15.49 42.33 34.38
CA ASN A 235 16.70 41.72 34.92
C ASN A 235 17.92 42.62 34.73
N GLU A 236 18.05 43.28 33.59
CA GLU A 236 19.10 44.27 33.32
C GLU A 236 19.00 45.46 34.28
N THR A 237 17.81 46.05 34.43
CA THR A 237 17.58 47.16 35.37
C THR A 237 17.79 46.78 36.83
N ASP A 238 17.36 45.59 37.27
CA ASP A 238 17.64 45.05 38.60
C ASP A 238 19.16 44.79 38.78
N SER A 239 19.85 44.32 37.73
CA SER A 239 21.30 44.14 37.75
C SER A 239 22.04 45.49 37.86
N ASP A 240 21.60 46.52 37.12
CA ASP A 240 22.16 47.86 37.19
C ASP A 240 21.87 48.53 38.53
N LEU A 241 20.68 48.31 39.11
CA LEU A 241 20.33 48.80 40.44
C LEU A 241 21.20 48.12 41.50
N THR A 242 21.42 46.81 41.42
CA THR A 242 22.27 46.07 42.37
C THR A 242 23.75 46.43 42.21
N VAL A 243 24.24 46.67 40.99
CA VAL A 243 25.59 47.19 40.73
C VAL A 243 25.72 48.62 41.28
N SER A 244 24.74 49.49 41.05
CA SER A 244 24.70 50.85 41.59
C SER A 244 24.67 50.87 43.11
N GLN A 245 23.88 50.00 43.75
CA GLN A 245 23.85 49.82 45.21
C GLN A 245 25.20 49.32 45.74
N ARG A 246 25.81 48.31 45.11
CA ARG A 246 27.14 47.81 45.47
C ARG A 246 28.24 48.87 45.28
N MET A 247 28.18 49.65 44.21
CA MET A 247 29.10 50.77 43.98
C MET A 247 28.93 51.88 45.02
N SER A 248 27.69 52.18 45.42
CA SER A 248 27.39 53.12 46.51
C SER A 248 27.96 52.63 47.85
N ASP A 249 27.76 51.37 48.19
CA ASP A 249 28.27 50.78 49.43
C ASP A 249 29.78 50.63 49.44
N LYS A 250 30.39 50.27 48.31
CA LYS A 250 31.84 50.27 48.11
C LYS A 250 32.42 51.68 48.28
N MET A 251 31.83 52.69 47.65
CA MET A 251 32.28 54.08 47.81
C MET A 251 32.13 54.57 49.27
N ARG A 252 31.06 54.18 49.97
CA ARG A 252 30.91 54.46 51.41
C ARG A 252 31.95 53.74 52.27
N ALA A 253 32.36 52.53 51.90
CA ALA A 253 33.40 51.76 52.59
C ALA A 253 34.79 52.37 52.35
N GLU A 254 35.12 52.70 51.10
CA GLU A 254 36.37 53.36 50.70
C GLU A 254 36.51 54.73 51.38
N LYS A 255 35.44 55.53 51.43
CA LYS A 255 35.45 56.82 52.14
C LYS A 255 35.72 56.66 53.64
N ARG A 256 35.19 55.60 54.26
CA ARG A 256 35.47 55.26 55.67
C ARG A 256 36.91 54.78 55.87
N ALA A 257 37.44 53.98 54.94
CA ALA A 257 38.82 53.49 54.98
C ALA A 257 39.82 54.65 54.81
N ILE A 258 39.60 55.56 53.86
CA ILE A 258 40.45 56.75 53.67
C ILE A 258 40.42 57.66 54.90
N ALA A 259 39.25 57.84 55.53
CA ALA A 259 39.15 58.62 56.76
C ALA A 259 39.86 57.96 57.95
N ALA A 260 39.86 56.63 58.03
CA ALA A 260 40.58 55.87 59.05
C ALA A 260 42.10 55.91 58.84
N GLU A 261 42.55 55.76 57.59
CA GLU A 261 43.97 55.83 57.23
C GLU A 261 44.53 57.24 57.46
N LYS A 262 43.76 58.30 57.14
CA LYS A 262 44.16 59.66 57.48
C LYS A 262 44.37 59.84 58.99
N ARG A 263 43.47 59.35 59.84
CA ARG A 263 43.65 59.40 61.31
C ARG A 263 44.86 58.61 61.78
N ARG A 264 45.14 57.47 61.16
CA ARG A 264 46.32 56.65 61.46
C ARG A 264 47.60 57.41 61.10
N LEU A 265 47.65 58.04 59.93
CA LEU A 265 48.77 58.86 59.49
C LEU A 265 48.98 60.10 60.37
N ASP A 266 47.90 60.77 60.79
CA ASP A 266 47.98 61.89 61.74
C ASP A 266 48.56 61.47 63.10
N MET A 267 48.25 60.25 63.57
CA MET A 267 48.82 59.67 64.80
C MET A 267 50.32 59.34 64.64
N PHE A 268 50.72 58.83 63.47
CA PHE A 268 52.13 58.58 63.14
C PHE A 268 52.93 59.88 63.04
N LEU A 269 52.39 60.92 62.43
CA LEU A 269 53.05 62.23 62.35
C LEU A 269 53.30 62.83 63.74
N PHE A 270 52.32 62.74 64.66
CA PHE A 270 52.51 63.15 66.04
C PHE A 270 53.56 62.31 66.78
N GLY A 271 53.56 60.99 66.60
CA GLY A 271 54.56 60.08 67.18
C GLY A 271 55.99 60.35 66.67
N LEU A 272 56.15 60.52 65.36
CA LEU A 272 57.44 60.85 64.74
C LEU A 272 57.95 62.22 65.21
N SER A 273 57.06 63.22 65.33
CA SER A 273 57.44 64.55 65.79
C SER A 273 57.96 64.50 67.24
N ASN A 274 57.37 63.67 68.10
CA ASN A 274 57.78 63.54 69.50
C ASN A 274 59.09 62.74 69.65
N GLU A 275 59.33 61.73 68.81
CA GLU A 275 60.61 61.01 68.79
C GLU A 275 61.75 61.83 68.19
N VAL A 276 61.49 62.68 67.19
CA VAL A 276 62.49 63.64 66.68
C VAL A 276 62.98 64.55 67.81
N TRP A 277 62.06 65.14 68.60
CA TRP A 277 62.43 65.97 69.76
C TRP A 277 63.26 65.22 70.81
N LYS A 278 62.92 63.95 71.11
CA LYS A 278 63.72 63.11 72.03
C LYS A 278 65.11 62.82 71.48
N LEU A 279 65.22 62.52 70.19
CA LEU A 279 66.49 62.19 69.57
C LEU A 279 67.41 63.41 69.50
N GLU A 280 66.88 64.59 69.21
CA GLU A 280 67.64 65.85 69.24
C GLU A 280 68.23 66.14 70.63
N SER A 281 67.44 65.94 71.70
CA SER A 281 67.91 66.09 73.08
C SER A 281 68.98 65.06 73.47
N LYS A 282 68.84 63.80 73.02
CA LYS A 282 69.84 62.75 73.26
C LYS A 282 71.14 63.01 72.48
N LEU A 283 71.06 63.53 71.27
CA LEU A 283 72.22 63.82 70.43
C LEU A 283 73.10 64.91 71.07
N GLU A 284 72.49 65.92 71.67
CA GLU A 284 73.19 66.97 72.43
C GLU A 284 73.91 66.41 73.67
N MET A 285 73.30 65.45 74.35
CA MET A 285 73.89 64.75 75.50
C MET A 285 75.06 63.84 75.09
N PHE A 286 74.92 63.10 73.99
CA PHE A 286 75.99 62.24 73.48
C PHE A 286 77.20 63.02 72.97
N LYS A 287 77.01 64.20 72.38
CA LYS A 287 78.14 65.08 71.99
C LYS A 287 79.04 65.42 73.19
N LYS A 288 78.46 65.78 74.34
CA LYS A 288 79.22 66.08 75.55
C LYS A 288 79.91 64.85 76.15
N GLN A 289 79.29 63.67 76.05
CA GLN A 289 79.92 62.42 76.48
C GLN A 289 81.11 62.01 75.59
N LEU A 290 81.05 62.32 74.30
CA LEU A 290 82.09 62.00 73.33
C LEU A 290 83.38 62.81 73.57
N GLU A 291 83.25 64.08 73.95
CA GLU A 291 84.39 64.91 74.38
C GLU A 291 85.11 64.34 75.60
N ILE A 292 84.37 63.86 76.60
CA ILE A 292 84.94 63.25 77.81
C ILE A 292 85.63 61.91 77.44
N LYS A 293 84.97 61.09 76.61
CA LYS A 293 85.51 59.78 76.20
C LYS A 293 86.77 59.88 75.34
N ASN A 294 86.92 60.92 74.51
CA ASN A 294 88.15 61.14 73.76
C ASN A 294 89.35 61.40 74.68
N SER A 295 89.15 62.10 75.80
CA SER A 295 90.23 62.32 76.80
C SER A 295 90.61 61.06 77.58
N GLU A 296 89.68 60.12 77.75
CA GLU A 296 89.96 58.79 78.32
C GLU A 296 90.64 57.87 77.29
N MET A 297 90.30 58.01 76.00
CA MET A 297 90.88 57.23 74.91
C MET A 297 92.38 57.48 74.75
N GLU A 298 92.86 58.73 74.90
CA GLU A 298 94.30 59.02 74.88
C GLU A 298 95.06 58.28 75.99
N LYS A 299 94.49 58.19 77.21
CA LYS A 299 95.10 57.43 78.32
C LYS A 299 95.05 55.92 78.12
N VAL A 300 94.06 55.42 77.37
CA VAL A 300 93.98 54.01 76.95
C VAL A 300 94.99 53.72 75.84
N ASN A 301 95.23 54.67 74.93
CA ASN A 301 96.19 54.52 73.84
C ASN A 301 97.62 54.28 74.34
N ASP A 302 98.02 54.94 75.43
CA ASP A 302 99.31 54.68 76.10
C ASP A 302 99.40 53.30 76.75
N ARG A 303 98.26 52.70 77.14
CA ARG A 303 98.23 51.30 77.60
C ARG A 303 98.20 50.31 76.44
N VAL A 304 97.58 50.68 75.33
CA VAL A 304 97.55 49.85 74.11
C VAL A 304 98.95 49.70 73.52
N THR A 305 99.81 50.72 73.59
CA THR A 305 101.22 50.59 73.15
C THR A 305 102.03 49.66 74.06
N ALA A 306 101.76 49.64 75.37
CA ALA A 306 102.35 48.67 76.30
C ALA A 306 101.85 47.23 76.03
N TYR A 307 100.54 47.06 75.81
CA TYR A 307 99.96 45.76 75.44
C TYR A 307 100.36 45.29 74.03
N ALA A 308 100.70 46.19 73.11
CA ALA A 308 101.20 45.83 71.79
C ALA A 308 102.56 45.10 71.88
N ALA A 309 103.41 45.47 72.83
CA ALA A 309 104.67 44.76 73.09
C ALA A 309 104.43 43.35 73.68
N GLU A 310 103.47 43.20 74.60
CA GLU A 310 103.08 41.89 75.15
C GLU A 310 102.39 41.00 74.08
N LEU A 311 101.68 41.61 73.12
CA LEU A 311 101.05 40.90 72.00
C LEU A 311 102.08 40.30 71.03
N GLU A 312 103.23 40.93 70.81
CA GLU A 312 104.30 40.38 69.98
C GLU A 312 104.89 39.09 70.58
N ASP A 313 105.04 39.02 71.91
CA ASP A 313 105.45 37.81 72.62
C ASP A 313 104.40 36.70 72.51
N LEU A 314 103.11 37.03 72.68
CA LEU A 314 102.01 36.08 72.47
C LEU A 314 101.90 35.59 71.02
N GLU A 315 102.25 36.41 70.03
CA GLU A 315 102.27 35.99 68.63
C GLU A 315 103.32 34.91 68.34
N LEU A 316 104.48 34.95 69.02
CA LEU A 316 105.50 33.92 68.88
C LEU A 316 105.01 32.57 69.43
N ASP A 317 104.33 32.57 70.56
CA ASP A 317 103.72 31.37 71.13
C ASP A 317 102.52 30.87 70.30
N LYS A 318 101.72 31.78 69.73
CA LYS A 318 100.66 31.45 68.77
C LYS A 318 101.22 30.74 67.55
N ARG A 319 102.35 31.20 66.97
CA ARG A 319 102.98 30.52 65.81
C ARG A 319 103.39 29.08 66.14
N ARG A 320 103.90 28.83 67.35
CA ARG A 320 104.23 27.47 67.82
C ARG A 320 102.98 26.59 68.00
N LEU A 321 101.94 27.13 68.62
CA LEU A 321 100.66 26.43 68.81
C LEU A 321 99.95 26.12 67.48
N VAL A 322 99.94 27.06 66.53
CA VAL A 322 99.35 26.86 65.19
C VAL A 322 100.08 25.76 64.42
N SER A 323 101.40 25.65 64.54
CA SER A 323 102.17 24.56 63.94
C SER A 323 101.74 23.19 64.47
N LEU A 324 101.56 23.05 65.79
CA LEU A 324 101.06 21.82 66.41
C LEU A 324 99.59 21.55 66.04
N TRP A 325 98.75 22.58 66.02
CA TRP A 325 97.34 22.48 65.62
C TRP A 325 97.19 22.05 64.16
N ASN A 326 98.03 22.54 63.25
CA ASN A 326 97.99 22.14 61.85
C ASN A 326 98.26 20.63 61.69
N SER A 327 99.16 20.05 62.49
CA SER A 327 99.39 18.59 62.52
C SER A 327 98.16 17.81 62.99
N VAL A 328 97.44 18.32 63.99
CA VAL A 328 96.18 17.73 64.47
C VAL A 328 95.07 17.85 63.42
N ILE A 329 94.93 18.99 62.74
CA ILE A 329 93.95 19.18 61.66
C ILE A 329 94.21 18.24 60.50
N VAL A 330 95.47 18.00 60.11
CA VAL A 330 95.81 17.02 59.07
C VAL A 330 95.35 15.61 59.48
N ASN A 331 95.53 15.22 60.75
CA ASN A 331 95.03 13.93 61.24
C ASN A 331 93.50 13.85 61.29
N ILE A 332 92.81 14.94 61.67
CA ILE A 332 91.35 15.02 61.68
C ILE A 332 90.81 14.93 60.24
N THR A 333 91.33 15.73 59.31
CA THR A 333 90.91 15.70 57.90
C THR A 333 91.16 14.34 57.24
N GLN A 334 92.21 13.62 57.64
CA GLN A 334 92.46 12.28 57.13
C GLN A 334 91.49 11.24 57.70
N ARG A 335 91.02 11.41 58.94
CA ARG A 335 89.93 10.62 59.53
C ARG A 335 88.56 10.96 58.94
N ASP A 336 88.30 12.23 58.69
CA ASP A 336 87.06 12.70 58.06
C ASP A 336 86.92 12.14 56.64
N LYS A 337 88.01 12.05 55.86
CA LYS A 337 87.99 11.40 54.55
C LYS A 337 87.63 9.91 54.62
N VAL A 338 88.09 9.19 55.64
CA VAL A 338 87.72 7.78 55.86
C VAL A 338 86.27 7.66 56.35
N TYR A 339 85.83 8.59 57.19
CA TYR A 339 84.44 8.65 57.63
C TYR A 339 83.48 8.96 56.47
N ASP A 340 83.84 9.92 55.60
CA ASP A 340 83.09 10.26 54.40
C ASP A 340 82.99 9.06 53.45
N SER A 341 84.09 8.31 53.23
CA SER A 341 84.03 7.10 52.40
C SER A 341 83.10 6.03 53.00
N VAL A 342 83.13 5.82 54.32
CA VAL A 342 82.23 4.88 55.00
C VAL A 342 80.77 5.35 54.97
N ARG A 343 80.53 6.65 55.08
CA ARG A 343 79.20 7.25 54.98
C ARG A 343 78.64 7.07 53.56
N ASP A 344 79.45 7.31 52.55
CA ASP A 344 79.05 7.17 51.14
C ASP A 344 78.77 5.69 50.80
N ASP A 345 79.55 4.75 51.33
CA ASP A 345 79.29 3.31 51.23
C ASP A 345 77.98 2.91 51.93
N TYR A 346 77.73 3.43 53.14
CA TYR A 346 76.48 3.20 53.87
C TYR A 346 75.26 3.76 53.13
N GLN A 347 75.41 4.95 52.52
CA GLN A 347 74.35 5.58 51.74
C GLN A 347 74.05 4.81 50.45
N THR A 348 75.09 4.31 49.79
CA THR A 348 74.97 3.41 48.63
C THR A 348 74.26 2.10 49.00
N LEU A 349 74.60 1.51 50.16
CA LEU A 349 73.92 0.31 50.67
C LEU A 349 72.46 0.58 51.03
N GLN A 350 72.16 1.75 51.62
CA GLN A 350 70.80 2.16 51.96
C GLN A 350 69.94 2.37 50.69
N ASP A 351 70.49 2.97 49.65
CA ASP A 351 69.80 3.19 48.38
C ASP A 351 69.63 1.88 47.60
N ASN A 352 70.60 0.96 47.67
CA ASN A 352 70.44 -0.41 47.16
C ASN A 352 69.32 -1.17 47.90
N TYR A 353 69.26 -1.05 49.23
CA TYR A 353 68.19 -1.67 50.03
C TYR A 353 66.81 -1.08 49.71
N ARG A 354 66.70 0.25 49.53
CA ARG A 354 65.47 0.90 49.05
C ARG A 354 65.07 0.42 47.66
N THR A 355 66.03 0.28 46.75
CA THR A 355 65.80 -0.25 45.41
C THR A 355 65.31 -1.70 45.47
N LEU A 356 65.87 -2.53 46.35
CA LEU A 356 65.42 -3.90 46.58
C LEU A 356 63.98 -3.94 47.14
N ILE A 357 63.65 -3.08 48.11
CA ILE A 357 62.28 -2.96 48.64
C ILE A 357 61.31 -2.54 47.53
N ASN A 358 61.66 -1.53 46.74
CA ASN A 358 60.82 -1.09 45.63
C ASN A 358 60.63 -2.20 44.60
N SER A 359 61.69 -2.96 44.27
CA SER A 359 61.59 -4.12 43.38
C SER A 359 60.67 -5.21 43.95
N LEU A 360 60.77 -5.50 45.25
CA LEU A 360 59.92 -6.45 45.96
C LEU A 360 58.45 -6.01 45.92
N ASP A 361 58.18 -4.73 46.16
CA ASP A 361 56.81 -4.19 46.16
C ASP A 361 56.23 -4.13 44.75
N ILE A 362 57.04 -3.85 43.72
CA ILE A 362 56.64 -3.99 42.31
C ILE A 362 56.32 -5.45 42.00
N THR A 363 57.19 -6.40 42.37
CA THR A 363 56.93 -7.83 42.15
C THR A 363 55.68 -8.30 42.90
N LYS A 364 55.43 -7.85 44.13
CA LYS A 364 54.19 -8.15 44.87
C LYS A 364 52.95 -7.62 44.14
N LYS A 365 53.01 -6.40 43.62
CA LYS A 365 51.90 -5.82 42.83
C LYS A 365 51.65 -6.63 41.57
N VAL A 366 52.69 -6.97 40.82
CA VAL A 366 52.57 -7.81 39.61
C VAL A 366 52.01 -9.19 39.96
N VAL A 367 52.48 -9.83 41.04
CA VAL A 367 51.94 -11.12 41.50
C VAL A 367 50.47 -11.01 41.92
N MET A 368 50.07 -9.92 42.58
CA MET A 368 48.66 -9.67 42.92
C MET A 368 47.80 -9.41 41.69
N GLU A 369 48.31 -8.67 40.70
CA GLU A 369 47.64 -8.44 39.41
C GLU A 369 47.47 -9.74 38.64
N GLU A 370 48.50 -10.59 38.55
CA GLU A 370 48.41 -11.92 37.92
C GLU A 370 47.46 -12.85 38.69
N MET A 371 47.43 -12.78 40.02
CA MET A 371 46.46 -13.54 40.83
C MET A 371 45.02 -13.05 40.60
N ASN A 372 44.81 -11.74 40.46
CA ASN A 372 43.49 -11.18 40.16
C ASN A 372 43.03 -11.54 38.74
N LYS A 373 43.93 -11.47 37.74
CA LYS A 373 43.68 -11.99 36.40
C LYS A 373 43.36 -13.48 36.43
N GLY A 374 44.07 -14.26 37.24
CA GLY A 374 43.78 -15.69 37.44
C GLY A 374 42.37 -15.95 38.01
N LYS A 375 41.92 -15.14 38.97
CA LYS A 375 40.56 -15.20 39.51
C LYS A 375 39.51 -14.79 38.48
N GLU A 376 39.78 -13.74 37.70
CA GLU A 376 38.90 -13.28 36.62
C GLU A 376 38.77 -14.33 35.51
N ILE A 377 39.89 -14.95 35.10
CA ILE A 377 39.90 -16.06 34.14
C ILE A 377 39.14 -17.27 34.71
N ALA A 378 39.27 -17.59 36.01
CA ALA A 378 38.53 -18.67 36.64
C ALA A 378 37.01 -18.39 36.67
N LEU A 379 36.60 -17.17 37.03
CA LEU A 379 35.19 -16.75 36.99
C LEU A 379 34.63 -16.79 35.56
N ASN A 380 35.42 -16.31 34.58
CA ASN A 380 35.03 -16.37 33.17
C ASN A 380 34.94 -17.82 32.68
N LYS A 381 35.83 -18.71 33.11
CA LYS A 381 35.76 -20.14 32.82
C LYS A 381 34.47 -20.75 33.38
N ASP A 382 34.14 -20.47 34.65
CA ASP A 382 32.94 -21.02 35.29
C ASP A 382 31.66 -20.47 34.63
N LYS A 383 31.65 -19.19 34.25
CA LYS A 383 30.58 -18.58 33.46
C LYS A 383 30.44 -19.24 32.08
N LEU A 384 31.54 -19.42 31.36
CA LEU A 384 31.52 -20.08 30.06
C LEU A 384 31.07 -21.54 30.17
N ILE A 385 31.45 -22.26 31.23
CA ILE A 385 30.96 -23.62 31.50
C ILE A 385 29.44 -23.60 31.71
N TYR A 386 28.93 -22.67 32.52
CA TYR A 386 27.49 -22.51 32.74
C TYR A 386 26.74 -22.16 31.44
N ASP A 387 27.28 -21.23 30.65
CA ASP A 387 26.70 -20.82 29.37
C ASP A 387 26.71 -21.98 28.36
N ILE A 388 27.77 -22.80 28.33
CA ILE A 388 27.86 -24.02 27.51
C ILE A 388 26.83 -25.05 27.97
N GLU A 389 26.71 -25.33 29.28
CA GLU A 389 25.73 -26.27 29.82
C GLU A 389 24.29 -25.81 29.54
N HIS A 390 24.02 -24.51 29.68
CA HIS A 390 22.73 -23.93 29.36
C HIS A 390 22.42 -24.00 27.85
N ALA A 391 23.38 -23.64 27.00
CA ALA A 391 23.24 -23.75 25.55
C ALA A 391 23.07 -25.22 25.10
N THR A 392 23.76 -26.16 25.75
CA THR A 392 23.61 -27.60 25.49
C THR A 392 22.20 -28.07 25.87
N LYS A 393 21.67 -27.66 27.03
CA LYS A 393 20.28 -27.97 27.42
C LYS A 393 19.26 -27.40 26.43
N ILE A 394 19.43 -26.15 25.99
CA ILE A 394 18.55 -25.57 24.96
C ILE A 394 18.66 -26.36 23.66
N HIS A 395 19.87 -26.65 23.21
CA HIS A 395 20.11 -27.47 22.02
C HIS A 395 19.42 -28.82 22.13
N ASP A 396 19.52 -29.53 23.26
CA ASP A 396 18.89 -30.83 23.46
C ASP A 396 17.36 -30.73 23.45
N THR A 397 16.78 -29.66 24.02
CA THR A 397 15.33 -29.43 23.94
C THR A 397 14.86 -29.12 22.53
N GLU A 398 15.61 -28.30 21.78
CA GLU A 398 15.29 -27.99 20.38
C GLU A 398 15.55 -29.19 19.46
N TYR A 399 16.55 -30.01 19.76
CA TYR A 399 16.82 -31.26 19.07
C TYR A 399 15.69 -32.27 19.27
N ALA A 400 15.18 -32.41 20.50
CA ALA A 400 14.01 -33.24 20.79
C ALA A 400 12.74 -32.71 20.08
N LYS A 401 12.53 -31.39 20.05
CA LYS A 401 11.42 -30.78 19.28
C LYS A 401 11.57 -31.03 17.78
N ARG A 402 12.77 -30.86 17.23
CA ARG A 402 13.07 -31.18 15.82
C ARG A 402 12.76 -32.64 15.52
N GLN A 403 13.18 -33.56 16.39
CA GLN A 403 12.91 -34.99 16.22
C GLN A 403 11.40 -35.30 16.25
N ASN A 404 10.64 -34.69 17.17
CA ASN A 404 9.18 -34.83 17.21
C ASN A 404 8.48 -34.23 15.98
N LEU A 405 9.00 -33.11 15.47
CA LEU A 405 8.49 -32.51 14.24
C LEU A 405 8.84 -33.36 13.02
N GLU A 406 10.02 -33.97 12.98
CA GLU A 406 10.42 -34.92 11.92
C GLU A 406 9.53 -36.16 11.93
N THR A 407 9.19 -36.71 13.10
CA THR A 407 8.23 -37.83 13.18
C THR A 407 6.84 -37.40 12.73
N LEU A 408 6.37 -36.20 13.12
CA LEU A 408 5.07 -35.69 12.68
C LEU A 408 5.04 -35.42 11.17
N ILE A 409 6.11 -34.87 10.61
CA ILE A 409 6.25 -34.68 9.16
C ILE A 409 6.19 -36.04 8.46
N GLN A 410 6.85 -37.06 9.01
CA GLN A 410 6.80 -38.40 8.44
C GLN A 410 5.39 -39.00 8.51
N GLU A 411 4.69 -38.90 9.64
CA GLU A 411 3.28 -39.33 9.78
C GLU A 411 2.35 -38.59 8.79
N LEU A 412 2.53 -37.28 8.64
CA LEU A 412 1.77 -36.48 7.68
C LEU A 412 2.11 -36.85 6.24
N THR A 413 3.37 -37.15 5.94
CA THR A 413 3.80 -37.60 4.60
C THR A 413 3.16 -38.94 4.26
N GLU A 414 3.16 -39.89 5.20
CA GLU A 414 2.47 -41.17 5.05
C GLU A 414 0.95 -40.99 4.85
N SER A 415 0.33 -40.08 5.60
CA SER A 415 -1.08 -39.71 5.42
C SER A 415 -1.33 -39.07 4.05
N ILE A 416 -0.45 -38.20 3.57
CA ILE A 416 -0.56 -37.58 2.25
C ILE A 416 -0.47 -38.65 1.18
N GLU A 417 0.52 -39.55 1.24
CA GLU A 417 0.65 -40.66 0.30
C GLU A 417 -0.59 -41.57 0.30
N MET A 418 -1.20 -41.83 1.46
CA MET A 418 -2.48 -42.56 1.52
C MET A 418 -3.60 -41.79 0.82
N THR A 419 -3.74 -40.49 1.09
CA THR A 419 -4.77 -39.67 0.44
C THR A 419 -4.53 -39.48 -1.05
N GLU A 420 -3.27 -39.46 -1.50
CA GLU A 420 -2.92 -39.41 -2.92
C GLU A 420 -3.29 -40.73 -3.63
N ARG A 421 -3.03 -41.88 -2.99
CA ARG A 421 -3.49 -43.19 -3.49
C ARG A 421 -5.02 -43.25 -3.58
N ASP A 422 -5.72 -42.78 -2.55
CA ASP A 422 -7.19 -42.70 -2.55
C ASP A 422 -7.69 -41.75 -3.64
N GLN A 423 -7.04 -40.59 -3.82
CA GLN A 423 -7.37 -39.66 -4.88
C GLN A 423 -7.13 -40.26 -6.27
N GLU A 424 -6.08 -41.06 -6.44
CA GLU A 424 -5.75 -41.73 -7.70
C GLU A 424 -6.77 -42.86 -8.00
N MET A 425 -7.20 -43.59 -6.98
CA MET A 425 -8.32 -44.53 -7.05
C MET A 425 -9.60 -43.80 -7.48
N ILE A 426 -9.98 -42.72 -6.78
CA ILE A 426 -11.16 -41.90 -7.11
C ILE A 426 -11.02 -41.27 -8.52
N LYS A 427 -9.82 -40.90 -8.97
CA LYS A 427 -9.59 -40.41 -10.35
C LYS A 427 -9.84 -41.52 -11.36
N SER A 428 -9.42 -42.76 -11.07
CA SER A 428 -9.68 -43.92 -11.94
C SER A 428 -11.17 -44.29 -11.99
N GLU A 429 -11.88 -44.20 -10.86
CA GLU A 429 -13.33 -44.36 -10.75
C GLU A 429 -14.07 -43.24 -11.48
N ASN A 430 -13.66 -41.99 -11.31
CA ASN A 430 -14.21 -40.87 -12.08
C ASN A 430 -13.90 -41.00 -13.57
N GLN A 431 -12.76 -41.56 -13.95
CA GLN A 431 -12.44 -41.81 -15.36
C GLN A 431 -13.33 -42.90 -15.95
N THR A 432 -13.58 -43.99 -15.20
CA THR A 432 -14.54 -45.03 -15.61
C THR A 432 -15.96 -44.49 -15.65
N MET A 433 -16.40 -43.71 -14.66
CA MET A 433 -17.69 -43.03 -14.67
C MET A 433 -17.79 -42.04 -15.81
N ARG A 434 -16.76 -41.23 -16.10
CA ARG A 434 -16.72 -40.36 -17.29
C ARG A 434 -16.76 -41.13 -18.60
N ASN A 435 -16.16 -42.32 -18.67
CA ASN A 435 -16.25 -43.16 -19.85
C ASN A 435 -17.67 -43.72 -20.02
N ILE A 436 -18.32 -44.14 -18.93
CA ILE A 436 -19.74 -44.52 -18.91
C ILE A 436 -20.58 -43.32 -19.34
N LEU A 437 -20.37 -42.15 -18.75
CA LEU A 437 -21.08 -40.90 -19.05
C LEU A 437 -20.89 -40.50 -20.51
N LYS A 438 -19.67 -40.57 -21.06
CA LYS A 438 -19.41 -40.38 -22.50
C LYS A 438 -20.09 -41.42 -23.38
N SER A 439 -20.21 -42.67 -22.92
CA SER A 439 -20.90 -43.71 -23.67
C SER A 439 -22.41 -43.50 -23.65
N THR A 440 -22.97 -43.05 -22.52
CA THR A 440 -24.38 -42.70 -22.37
C THR A 440 -24.71 -41.37 -23.03
N GLU A 441 -23.78 -40.42 -23.06
CA GLU A 441 -23.85 -39.18 -23.83
C GLU A 441 -23.83 -39.51 -25.31
N LYS A 442 -22.95 -40.41 -25.78
CA LYS A 442 -22.98 -40.87 -27.17
C LYS A 442 -24.26 -41.62 -27.51
N GLU A 443 -24.80 -42.42 -26.59
CA GLU A 443 -26.09 -43.07 -26.80
C GLU A 443 -27.22 -42.04 -26.79
N LEU A 444 -27.18 -41.05 -25.88
CA LEU A 444 -28.10 -39.93 -25.86
C LEU A 444 -27.97 -39.09 -27.14
N ASP A 445 -26.78 -38.82 -27.63
CA ASP A 445 -26.48 -38.11 -28.86
C ASP A 445 -26.96 -38.91 -30.06
N ARG A 446 -26.87 -40.25 -30.07
CA ARG A 446 -27.49 -41.09 -31.09
C ARG A 446 -29.01 -41.05 -31.01
N ARG A 447 -29.58 -41.06 -29.80
CA ARG A 447 -31.02 -40.93 -29.57
C ARG A 447 -31.50 -39.55 -29.92
N VAL A 448 -30.69 -38.52 -29.69
CA VAL A 448 -30.91 -37.12 -30.03
C VAL A 448 -30.66 -36.91 -31.51
N GLU A 449 -29.73 -37.59 -32.17
CA GLU A 449 -29.57 -37.60 -33.63
C GLU A 449 -30.73 -38.32 -34.30
N TYR A 450 -31.22 -39.41 -33.71
CA TYR A 450 -32.43 -40.09 -34.18
C TYR A 450 -33.66 -39.22 -33.96
N LYS A 451 -33.78 -38.61 -32.78
CA LYS A 451 -34.81 -37.62 -32.47
C LYS A 451 -34.69 -36.40 -33.38
N LEU A 452 -33.49 -35.88 -33.65
CA LEU A 452 -33.20 -34.76 -34.55
C LEU A 452 -33.42 -35.14 -36.00
N LYS A 453 -33.21 -36.40 -36.40
CA LYS A 453 -33.60 -36.90 -37.72
C LYS A 453 -35.12 -36.95 -37.83
N MET A 454 -35.81 -37.47 -36.83
CA MET A 454 -37.28 -37.45 -36.79
C MET A 454 -37.80 -36.02 -36.69
N GLU A 455 -37.16 -35.15 -35.91
CA GLU A 455 -37.49 -33.73 -35.76
C GLU A 455 -37.09 -32.94 -36.99
N ASN A 456 -36.07 -33.34 -37.76
CA ASN A 456 -35.70 -32.75 -39.05
C ASN A 456 -36.54 -33.30 -40.18
N GLU A 457 -37.07 -34.51 -40.09
CA GLU A 457 -38.13 -35.00 -40.98
C GLU A 457 -39.44 -34.27 -40.65
N ILE A 458 -39.74 -34.09 -39.36
CA ILE A 458 -40.87 -33.29 -38.88
C ILE A 458 -40.65 -31.82 -39.19
N LEU A 459 -39.43 -31.26 -39.10
CA LEU A 459 -39.04 -29.89 -39.43
C LEU A 459 -38.80 -29.72 -40.91
N LEU A 460 -38.52 -30.73 -41.72
CA LEU A 460 -38.54 -30.64 -43.19
C LEU A 460 -39.99 -30.66 -43.65
N ASN A 461 -40.83 -31.51 -43.05
CA ASN A 461 -42.27 -31.45 -43.23
C ASN A 461 -42.83 -30.12 -42.70
N LEU A 462 -42.34 -29.63 -41.56
CA LEU A 462 -42.74 -28.35 -40.98
C LEU A 462 -42.07 -27.18 -41.67
N GLN A 463 -40.91 -27.28 -42.34
CA GLN A 463 -40.24 -26.21 -43.11
C GLN A 463 -40.79 -26.16 -44.53
N GLU A 464 -41.25 -27.28 -45.08
CA GLU A 464 -42.23 -27.30 -46.15
C GLU A 464 -43.54 -26.62 -45.72
N CYS A 465 -43.93 -26.67 -44.43
CA CYS A 465 -45.03 -25.87 -43.87
C CYS A 465 -44.65 -24.46 -43.36
N LEU A 466 -43.37 -24.19 -43.05
CA LEU A 466 -42.81 -23.04 -42.30
C LEU A 466 -41.67 -22.39 -43.09
N LEU A 467 -41.77 -22.31 -44.41
CA LEU A 467 -41.13 -21.24 -45.17
C LEU A 467 -41.63 -19.82 -44.75
N ASN A 468 -42.11 -19.66 -43.50
CA ASN A 468 -42.81 -18.51 -42.91
C ASN A 468 -42.60 -18.38 -41.37
N ASP A 469 -41.40 -18.23 -40.79
CA ASP A 469 -41.14 -17.20 -39.73
C ASP A 469 -39.92 -17.31 -38.79
N LYS A 470 -39.54 -16.13 -38.26
CA LYS A 470 -38.29 -15.67 -37.64
C LYS A 470 -38.31 -15.55 -36.10
N ALA A 471 -39.32 -16.08 -35.42
CA ALA A 471 -39.62 -15.78 -34.02
C ALA A 471 -38.81 -16.58 -32.97
N VAL A 472 -38.23 -17.72 -33.35
CA VAL A 472 -37.64 -18.68 -32.40
C VAL A 472 -36.29 -18.21 -31.82
N GLU A 473 -35.58 -17.31 -32.49
CA GLU A 473 -34.25 -16.81 -32.07
C GLU A 473 -34.31 -15.79 -30.91
N SER A 474 -35.49 -15.21 -30.65
CA SER A 474 -35.71 -14.23 -29.58
C SER A 474 -35.84 -14.87 -28.19
N MET A 475 -36.54 -16.01 -28.10
CA MET A 475 -36.88 -16.65 -26.82
C MET A 475 -35.66 -17.22 -26.06
N ALA A 476 -34.67 -17.74 -26.77
CA ALA A 476 -33.47 -18.32 -26.15
C ALA A 476 -32.59 -17.28 -25.40
N ASN A 477 -32.66 -16.00 -25.79
CA ASN A 477 -31.92 -14.92 -25.14
C ASN A 477 -32.61 -14.38 -23.86
N GLY A 478 -33.93 -14.50 -23.75
CA GLY A 478 -34.68 -14.07 -22.56
C GLY A 478 -34.36 -14.91 -21.31
N ILE A 479 -34.25 -16.22 -21.47
CA ILE A 479 -34.01 -17.17 -20.36
C ILE A 479 -32.62 -16.97 -19.72
N ARG A 480 -31.62 -16.55 -20.51
CA ARG A 480 -30.25 -16.34 -20.03
C ARG A 480 -30.13 -15.08 -19.16
N LYS A 481 -30.86 -14.01 -19.50
CA LYS A 481 -30.88 -12.75 -18.73
C LYS A 481 -31.51 -12.90 -17.34
N MET A 482 -32.56 -13.71 -17.20
CA MET A 482 -33.22 -13.89 -15.90
C MET A 482 -32.32 -14.56 -14.84
N ARG A 483 -31.50 -15.53 -15.24
CA ARG A 483 -30.58 -16.22 -14.31
C ARG A 483 -29.44 -15.33 -13.81
N GLU A 484 -28.97 -14.40 -14.64
CA GLU A 484 -27.94 -13.41 -14.28
C GLU A 484 -28.43 -12.43 -13.20
N VAL A 485 -29.71 -12.06 -13.25
CA VAL A 485 -30.33 -11.09 -12.32
C VAL A 485 -30.54 -11.69 -10.94
N ALA A 486 -31.00 -12.95 -10.86
CA ALA A 486 -31.16 -13.65 -9.58
C ALA A 486 -29.84 -13.77 -8.80
N ARG A 487 -28.75 -14.11 -9.49
CA ARG A 487 -27.41 -14.23 -8.88
C ARG A 487 -26.87 -12.91 -8.35
N LYS A 488 -27.19 -11.78 -8.99
CA LYS A 488 -26.78 -10.44 -8.55
C LYS A 488 -27.53 -9.97 -7.30
N GLN A 489 -28.80 -10.33 -7.16
CA GLN A 489 -29.60 -9.99 -5.97
C GLN A 489 -29.15 -10.76 -4.72
N GLU A 490 -28.76 -12.02 -4.88
CA GLU A 490 -28.26 -12.87 -3.79
C GLU A 490 -26.94 -12.35 -3.21
N ILE A 491 -26.02 -11.90 -4.08
CA ILE A 491 -24.75 -11.26 -3.66
C ILE A 491 -25.01 -9.95 -2.90
N SER A 492 -26.00 -9.17 -3.32
CA SER A 492 -26.38 -7.92 -2.64
C SER A 492 -26.93 -8.17 -1.24
N LEU A 493 -27.70 -9.23 -1.05
CA LEU A 493 -28.32 -9.58 0.24
C LEU A 493 -27.25 -10.01 1.26
N MET A 494 -26.31 -10.85 0.82
CA MET A 494 -25.17 -11.29 1.64
C MET A 494 -24.22 -10.14 2.03
N SER A 495 -24.13 -9.09 1.20
CA SER A 495 -23.39 -7.86 1.55
C SER A 495 -24.09 -7.04 2.64
N MET A 496 -25.42 -6.95 2.59
CA MET A 496 -26.22 -6.21 3.58
C MET A 496 -26.20 -6.87 4.95
N GLU A 497 -26.28 -8.20 5.02
CA GLU A 497 -26.18 -8.96 6.27
C GLU A 497 -24.82 -8.77 6.97
N ASN A 498 -23.73 -8.77 6.19
CA ASN A 498 -22.38 -8.53 6.69
C ASN A 498 -22.20 -7.09 7.21
N GLN A 499 -22.83 -6.09 6.58
CA GLN A 499 -22.81 -4.72 7.07
C GLN A 499 -23.61 -4.58 8.37
N HIS A 500 -24.75 -5.25 8.48
CA HIS A 500 -25.57 -5.25 9.69
C HIS A 500 -24.85 -5.85 10.91
N ALA A 501 -24.15 -6.98 10.71
CA ALA A 501 -23.36 -7.61 11.77
C ALA A 501 -22.22 -6.71 12.30
N ARG A 502 -21.59 -5.90 11.44
CA ARG A 502 -20.53 -4.96 11.85
C ARG A 502 -21.07 -3.82 12.70
N ILE A 503 -22.21 -3.23 12.31
CA ILE A 503 -22.82 -2.10 13.03
C ILE A 503 -23.27 -2.54 14.43
N LEU A 504 -23.82 -3.76 14.57
CA LEU A 504 -24.20 -4.29 15.89
C LEU A 504 -23.00 -4.47 16.83
N LEU A 505 -21.85 -4.93 16.31
CA LEU A 505 -20.62 -5.06 17.09
C LEU A 505 -20.10 -3.70 17.58
N GLU A 506 -20.13 -2.68 16.72
CA GLU A 506 -19.70 -1.32 17.09
C GLU A 506 -20.59 -0.71 18.18
N ILE A 507 -21.91 -0.91 18.11
CA ILE A 507 -22.84 -0.46 19.16
C ILE A 507 -22.49 -1.10 20.50
N GLU A 508 -22.18 -2.38 20.53
CA GLU A 508 -21.88 -3.10 21.77
C GLU A 508 -20.53 -2.69 22.37
N ILE A 509 -19.52 -2.42 21.52
CA ILE A 509 -18.23 -1.85 21.95
C ILE A 509 -18.44 -0.48 22.62
N MET A 510 -19.27 0.39 22.03
CA MET A 510 -19.55 1.71 22.59
C MET A 510 -20.29 1.63 23.93
N ARG A 511 -21.25 0.71 24.07
CA ARG A 511 -21.94 0.46 25.35
C ARG A 511 -20.97 0.00 26.46
N ASN A 512 -20.04 -0.90 26.12
CA ASN A 512 -19.05 -1.38 27.10
C ASN A 512 -18.11 -0.26 27.57
N ARG A 513 -17.69 0.63 26.65
CA ARG A 513 -16.88 1.81 26.99
C ARG A 513 -17.64 2.79 27.89
N GLN A 514 -18.91 3.04 27.61
CA GLN A 514 -19.75 3.91 28.44
C GLN A 514 -19.93 3.38 29.86
N ALA A 515 -20.15 2.06 30.01
CA ALA A 515 -20.28 1.43 31.32
C ALA A 515 -19.00 1.51 32.16
N LYS A 516 -17.83 1.32 31.53
CA LYS A 516 -16.53 1.46 32.20
C LYS A 516 -16.26 2.90 32.64
N ASN A 517 -16.54 3.88 31.78
CA ASN A 517 -16.36 5.29 32.13
C ASN A 517 -17.26 5.72 33.30
N ALA A 518 -18.50 5.22 33.36
CA ALA A 518 -19.41 5.51 34.47
C ALA A 518 -18.92 4.93 35.82
N ALA A 519 -18.33 3.72 35.81
CA ALA A 519 -17.75 3.11 37.00
C ALA A 519 -16.54 3.90 37.53
N VAL A 520 -15.64 4.31 36.63
CA VAL A 520 -14.47 5.13 36.99
C VAL A 520 -14.89 6.48 37.57
N LEU A 521 -15.92 7.12 36.98
CA LEU A 521 -16.43 8.39 37.49
C LEU A 521 -16.94 8.26 38.94
N GLN A 522 -17.74 7.23 39.24
CA GLN A 522 -18.24 6.99 40.61
C GLN A 522 -17.11 6.75 41.62
N GLU A 523 -16.06 6.02 41.23
CA GLU A 523 -14.90 5.78 42.10
C GLU A 523 -14.15 7.08 42.41
N THR A 524 -13.96 7.95 41.40
CA THR A 524 -13.30 9.25 41.59
C THR A 524 -14.10 10.22 42.45
N GLU A 525 -15.43 10.24 42.33
CA GLU A 525 -16.31 11.06 43.17
C GLU A 525 -16.31 10.60 44.64
N ALA A 526 -16.22 9.28 44.88
CA ALA A 526 -16.11 8.74 46.24
C ALA A 526 -14.79 9.12 46.92
N LEU A 527 -13.67 9.10 46.18
CA LEU A 527 -12.36 9.48 46.69
C LEU A 527 -12.28 10.97 47.05
N MET A 528 -12.87 11.84 46.21
CA MET A 528 -12.97 13.28 46.48
C MET A 528 -13.68 13.57 47.81
N LYS A 529 -14.84 12.92 48.06
CA LYS A 529 -15.58 13.08 49.32
C LYS A 529 -14.78 12.62 50.55
N GLN A 530 -13.98 11.57 50.41
CA GLN A 530 -13.13 11.09 51.52
C GLN A 530 -12.02 12.10 51.84
N LYS A 531 -11.45 12.75 50.82
CA LYS A 531 -10.39 13.75 51.00
C LYS A 531 -10.90 15.06 51.58
N GLU A 532 -12.10 15.50 51.21
CA GLU A 532 -12.76 16.66 51.81
C GLU A 532 -12.96 16.46 53.33
N GLN A 533 -13.40 15.27 53.76
CA GLN A 533 -13.56 14.95 55.19
C GLN A 533 -12.23 14.97 55.98
N GLU A 534 -11.13 14.53 55.35
CA GLU A 534 -9.80 14.54 55.96
C GLU A 534 -9.28 15.98 56.17
N ILE A 535 -9.57 16.88 55.23
CA ILE A 535 -9.21 18.30 55.31
C ILE A 535 -9.95 18.97 56.47
N ASP A 536 -11.26 18.72 56.62
CA ASP A 536 -12.06 19.31 57.70
C ASP A 536 -11.54 18.92 59.10
N LEU A 537 -11.09 17.68 59.27
CA LEU A 537 -10.51 17.20 60.54
C LEU A 537 -9.17 17.88 60.86
N LEU A 538 -8.31 18.05 59.85
CA LEU A 538 -7.02 18.73 60.02
C LEU A 538 -7.18 20.23 60.33
N GLN A 539 -8.20 20.87 59.75
CA GLN A 539 -8.54 22.26 60.02
C GLN A 539 -8.92 22.47 61.50
N ALA A 540 -9.72 21.57 62.06
CA ALA A 540 -10.13 21.62 63.47
C ALA A 540 -8.96 21.41 64.46
N GLU A 541 -8.02 20.54 64.14
CA GLU A 541 -6.81 20.34 64.95
C GLU A 541 -5.89 21.57 64.97
N TYR A 542 -5.79 22.26 63.83
CA TYR A 542 -4.96 23.46 63.71
C TYR A 542 -5.47 24.59 64.62
N ASP A 543 -6.77 24.86 64.61
CA ASP A 543 -7.38 25.91 65.44
C ASP A 543 -7.18 25.66 66.95
N THR A 544 -7.22 24.38 67.34
CA THR A 544 -7.01 23.97 68.73
C THR A 544 -5.57 24.26 69.19
N LYS A 545 -4.56 23.96 68.36
CA LYS A 545 -3.14 24.22 68.66
C LYS A 545 -2.82 25.72 68.72
N LEU A 546 -3.46 26.52 67.87
CA LEU A 546 -3.28 27.97 67.84
C LEU A 546 -3.70 28.61 69.18
N SER A 547 -4.79 28.14 69.78
CA SER A 547 -5.30 28.66 71.06
C SER A 547 -4.35 28.44 72.25
N VAL A 548 -3.57 27.35 72.23
CA VAL A 548 -2.63 26.98 73.31
C VAL A 548 -1.37 27.85 73.30
N LEU A 549 -0.86 28.17 72.10
CA LEU A 549 0.32 29.04 71.93
C LEU A 549 0.09 30.43 72.51
N THR A 550 -1.09 31.01 72.27
CA THR A 550 -1.45 32.35 72.76
C THR A 550 -1.50 32.44 74.29
N ARG A 551 -1.78 31.32 74.98
CA ARG A 551 -1.77 31.24 76.45
C ARG A 551 -0.36 31.21 77.02
N LYS A 552 0.54 30.43 76.39
CA LYS A 552 1.93 30.25 76.85
C LYS A 552 2.79 31.51 76.72
N GLN A 553 2.54 32.33 75.69
CA GLN A 553 3.24 33.60 75.50
C GLN A 553 3.00 34.59 76.67
N ARG A 554 1.78 34.60 77.25
CA ARG A 554 1.43 35.50 78.36
C ARG A 554 2.09 35.11 79.70
N GLU A 555 2.39 33.83 79.90
CA GLU A 555 3.05 33.34 81.12
C GLU A 555 4.54 33.75 81.17
N GLN A 556 5.20 33.79 80.02
CA GLN A 556 6.62 34.13 79.89
C GLN A 556 6.91 35.62 80.18
N ASP A 557 6.00 36.51 79.80
CA ASP A 557 6.13 37.95 80.04
C ASP A 557 6.05 38.32 81.53
N ILE A 558 5.38 37.50 82.34
CA ILE A 558 5.24 37.72 83.79
C ILE A 558 6.53 37.32 84.54
N VAL A 559 7.22 36.27 84.09
CA VAL A 559 8.46 35.76 84.72
C VAL A 559 9.63 36.71 84.46
N THR A 560 9.69 37.30 83.26
CA THR A 560 10.76 38.22 82.85
C THR A 560 10.78 39.51 83.67
N LYS A 561 9.60 40.01 84.08
CA LYS A 561 9.48 41.21 84.94
C LYS A 561 9.93 40.97 86.38
N LYS A 562 9.87 39.74 86.90
CA LYS A 562 10.31 39.40 88.27
C LYS A 562 11.82 39.29 88.40
N PHE A 563 12.51 38.91 87.33
CA PHE A 563 13.96 38.74 87.30
C PHE A 563 14.73 40.07 87.36
N ILE A 564 14.18 41.13 86.76
CA ILE A 564 14.84 42.44 86.69
C ILE A 564 14.87 43.14 88.08
N ALA A 565 13.86 42.91 88.93
CA ALA A 565 13.76 43.53 90.26
C ALA A 565 14.76 42.99 91.30
N LEU A 566 15.40 41.83 91.05
CA LEU A 566 16.30 41.16 92.01
C LEU A 566 17.79 41.50 91.80
N LYS A 567 18.13 42.23 90.73
CA LYS A 567 19.53 42.48 90.32
C LYS A 567 20.16 43.75 90.93
N GLU A 568 19.37 44.65 91.52
CA GLU A 568 19.85 46.00 91.91
C GLU A 568 20.35 46.15 93.36
N ILE A 569 20.41 45.10 94.19
CA ILE A 569 20.49 45.26 95.67
C ILE A 569 21.88 45.12 96.32
N PHE A 570 22.98 44.67 95.67
CA PHE A 570 24.26 44.50 96.40
C PHE A 570 25.53 44.77 95.57
N ASP A 571 26.30 45.81 95.92
CA ASP A 571 27.78 45.81 95.82
C ASP A 571 28.43 46.98 96.60
N MET A 572 29.34 46.71 97.56
CA MET A 572 30.48 47.58 97.92
C MET A 572 31.48 46.80 98.82
N LYS A 573 32.78 46.97 98.54
CA LYS A 573 33.91 46.10 98.91
C LYS A 573 34.92 46.68 99.94
N SER A 574 35.45 45.84 100.84
CA SER A 574 36.28 46.06 102.06
C SER A 574 37.82 46.09 101.85
N PRO A 575 38.67 46.57 102.79
CA PRO A 575 40.13 46.63 102.62
C PRO A 575 40.93 45.30 102.50
N GLN A 576 40.39 44.14 102.92
CA GLN A 576 40.93 42.84 102.47
C GLN A 576 40.79 42.68 100.95
N GLU A 577 39.78 43.34 100.37
CA GLU A 577 39.52 43.40 98.94
C GLU A 577 40.56 44.25 98.20
N ARG A 578 41.33 45.11 98.88
CA ARG A 578 42.49 45.81 98.28
C ARG A 578 43.77 44.97 98.21
N ARG A 579 43.98 44.04 99.16
CA ARG A 579 45.11 43.08 99.11
C ARG A 579 44.79 41.89 98.22
N ILE A 580 43.53 41.47 98.25
CA ILE A 580 42.91 40.68 97.21
C ILE A 580 43.06 41.43 95.88
N GLU A 581 42.81 42.74 95.73
CA GLU A 581 43.08 43.49 94.47
C GLU A 581 44.53 43.44 94.00
N GLY A 582 45.49 43.39 94.92
CA GLY A 582 46.93 43.29 94.59
C GLY A 582 47.29 41.90 94.06
N LEU A 583 46.84 40.85 94.74
CA LEU A 583 46.95 39.46 94.24
C LEU A 583 46.08 39.27 93.00
N GLU A 584 44.91 39.89 92.92
CA GLU A 584 44.03 39.94 91.77
C GLU A 584 44.69 40.69 90.63
N LYS A 585 45.54 41.70 90.84
CA LYS A 585 46.31 42.36 89.78
C LYS A 585 47.41 41.46 89.22
N GLN A 586 48.14 40.72 90.07
CA GLN A 586 49.13 39.74 89.59
C GLN A 586 48.45 38.54 88.91
N ILE A 587 47.38 38.02 89.52
CA ILE A 587 46.48 37.04 88.92
C ILE A 587 45.88 37.61 87.64
N LYS A 588 45.60 38.92 87.55
CA LYS A 588 45.07 39.59 86.36
C LYS A 588 46.12 39.68 85.26
N CYS A 589 47.37 40.04 85.54
CA CYS A 589 48.43 39.98 84.52
C CYS A 589 48.70 38.54 84.05
N LEU A 590 48.71 37.56 84.96
CA LEU A 590 48.83 36.15 84.58
C LEU A 590 47.59 35.65 83.82
N ARG A 591 46.39 36.11 84.19
CA ARG A 591 45.13 35.86 83.46
C ARG A 591 45.16 36.52 82.10
N GLU A 592 45.62 37.76 81.95
CA GLU A 592 45.76 38.46 80.67
C GLU A 592 46.76 37.74 79.75
N ARG A 593 47.91 37.29 80.28
CA ARG A 593 48.86 36.48 79.49
C ARG A 593 48.30 35.10 79.13
N THR A 594 47.58 34.46 80.05
CA THR A 594 46.89 33.20 79.79
C THR A 594 45.74 33.40 78.80
N GLU A 595 45.04 34.54 78.85
CA GLU A 595 44.00 34.95 77.93
C GLU A 595 44.60 35.17 76.55
N VAL A 596 45.74 35.85 76.40
CA VAL A 596 46.42 36.00 75.10
C VAL A 596 46.80 34.63 74.51
N MET A 597 47.40 33.74 75.31
CA MET A 597 47.71 32.37 74.85
C MET A 597 46.44 31.56 74.57
N GLN A 598 45.37 31.74 75.34
CA GLN A 598 44.05 31.14 75.08
C GLN A 598 43.43 31.70 73.80
N HIS A 599 43.56 32.99 73.51
CA HIS A 599 43.08 33.60 72.27
C HIS A 599 43.88 33.07 71.07
N GLU A 600 45.19 32.93 71.18
CA GLU A 600 46.03 32.34 70.14
C GLU A 600 45.71 30.86 69.92
N TRP A 601 45.52 30.10 71.00
CA TRP A 601 45.11 28.70 70.93
C TRP A 601 43.69 28.55 70.34
N LEU A 602 42.72 29.36 70.78
CA LEU A 602 41.36 29.40 70.22
C LEU A 602 41.36 29.84 68.75
N ARG A 603 42.27 30.73 68.35
CA ARG A 603 42.48 31.11 66.95
C ARG A 603 43.00 29.94 66.14
N GLN A 604 44.04 29.25 66.62
CA GLN A 604 44.59 28.06 65.95
C GLN A 604 43.57 26.92 65.89
N GLN A 605 42.83 26.69 66.98
CA GLN A 605 41.72 25.74 67.04
C GLN A 605 40.63 26.13 66.04
N GLY A 606 40.25 27.41 65.98
CA GLY A 606 39.30 27.93 65.00
C GLY A 606 39.77 27.75 63.55
N HIS A 607 41.08 27.86 63.28
CA HIS A 607 41.65 27.51 61.97
C HIS A 607 41.56 26.01 61.68
N VAL A 608 41.85 25.15 62.65
CA VAL A 608 41.72 23.69 62.49
C VAL A 608 40.27 23.28 62.27
N VAL A 609 39.32 23.89 62.98
CA VAL A 609 37.87 23.67 62.80
C VAL A 609 37.44 24.11 61.40
N LYS A 610 37.85 25.29 60.95
CA LYS A 610 37.57 25.75 59.56
C LYS A 610 38.14 24.81 58.50
N LEU A 611 39.36 24.29 58.70
CA LEU A 611 39.95 23.30 57.79
C LEU A 611 39.20 21.96 57.84
N ALA A 612 38.72 21.55 59.01
CA ALA A 612 37.90 20.35 59.18
C ALA A 612 36.53 20.48 58.50
N ASP A 613 35.85 21.63 58.65
CA ASP A 613 34.60 21.93 57.94
C ASP A 613 34.80 21.93 56.42
N GLN A 614 35.88 22.54 55.93
CA GLN A 614 36.25 22.49 54.51
C GLN A 614 36.51 21.07 54.02
N HIS A 615 37.22 20.25 54.80
CA HIS A 615 37.44 18.84 54.50
C HIS A 615 36.12 18.06 54.46
N HIS A 616 35.19 18.31 55.40
CA HIS A 616 33.88 17.68 55.40
C HIS A 616 33.03 18.04 54.17
N VAL A 617 32.99 19.33 53.80
CA VAL A 617 32.30 19.79 52.58
C VAL A 617 32.89 19.11 51.33
N MET A 618 34.21 18.98 51.26
CA MET A 618 34.85 18.29 50.13
C MET A 618 34.55 16.81 50.08
N VAL A 619 34.47 16.13 51.24
CA VAL A 619 34.05 14.73 51.30
C VAL A 619 32.59 14.57 50.85
N THR A 620 31.69 15.49 51.24
CA THR A 620 30.30 15.45 50.76
C THR A 620 30.19 15.68 49.27
N ASP A 621 30.98 16.60 48.71
CA ASP A 621 31.03 16.86 47.27
C ASP A 621 31.60 15.68 46.49
N ILE A 622 32.67 15.04 46.98
CA ILE A 622 33.23 13.81 46.39
C ILE A 622 32.17 12.71 46.35
N ASN A 623 31.41 12.52 47.43
CA ASN A 623 30.34 11.53 47.48
C ASN A 623 29.20 11.86 46.49
N LEU A 624 28.83 13.13 46.36
CA LEU A 624 27.81 13.57 45.39
C LEU A 624 28.26 13.33 43.96
N ILE A 625 29.49 13.74 43.61
CA ILE A 625 30.03 13.56 42.25
C ILE A 625 30.22 12.06 41.95
N SER A 626 30.63 11.25 42.94
CA SER A 626 30.71 9.79 42.79
C SER A 626 29.35 9.17 42.45
N LYS A 627 28.27 9.64 43.07
CA LYS A 627 26.90 9.23 42.71
C LYS A 627 26.53 9.70 41.29
N GLN A 628 26.92 10.91 40.89
CA GLN A 628 26.70 11.40 39.52
C GLN A 628 27.46 10.57 38.47
N ILE A 629 28.68 10.13 38.77
CA ILE A 629 29.45 9.21 37.92
C ILE A 629 28.73 7.86 37.79
N GLN A 630 28.25 7.28 38.90
CA GLN A 630 27.46 6.04 38.86
C GLN A 630 26.19 6.18 38.02
N ILE A 631 25.49 7.31 38.12
CA ILE A 631 24.31 7.59 37.28
C ILE A 631 24.72 7.67 35.80
N CYS A 632 25.84 8.30 35.47
CA CYS A 632 26.36 8.34 34.10
C CYS A 632 26.72 6.92 33.60
N GLU A 633 27.33 6.09 34.44
CA GLU A 633 27.65 4.69 34.12
C GLU A 633 26.40 3.85 33.87
N GLN A 634 25.38 3.98 34.71
CA GLN A 634 24.09 3.34 34.49
C GLN A 634 23.42 3.82 33.20
N LYS A 635 23.49 5.13 32.92
CA LYS A 635 22.95 5.72 31.69
C LYS A 635 23.70 5.17 30.46
N ILE A 636 25.03 5.09 30.50
CA ILE A 636 25.84 4.49 29.43
C ILE A 636 25.44 3.02 29.22
N MET A 637 25.34 2.21 30.29
CA MET A 637 24.91 0.80 30.17
C MET A 637 23.52 0.67 29.53
N ARG A 638 22.58 1.54 29.90
CA ARG A 638 21.23 1.55 29.32
C ARG A 638 21.26 1.93 27.84
N ILE A 639 21.98 2.99 27.47
CA ILE A 639 22.15 3.41 26.08
C ILE A 639 22.87 2.33 25.27
N GLN A 640 23.86 1.64 25.85
CA GLN A 640 24.56 0.51 25.20
C GLN A 640 23.59 -0.63 24.90
N ALA A 641 22.74 -1.02 25.85
CA ALA A 641 21.73 -2.04 25.65
C ALA A 641 20.69 -1.63 24.60
N GLU A 642 20.24 -0.37 24.64
CA GLU A 642 19.36 0.21 23.60
C GLU A 642 20.06 0.18 22.22
N SER A 643 21.35 0.52 22.14
CA SER A 643 22.16 0.44 20.93
C SER A 643 22.21 -0.98 20.37
N ASP A 644 22.50 -1.97 21.21
CA ASP A 644 22.56 -3.39 20.80
C ASP A 644 21.21 -3.87 20.27
N THR A 645 20.09 -3.46 20.89
CA THR A 645 18.75 -3.79 20.39
C THR A 645 18.46 -3.15 19.04
N VAL A 646 18.78 -1.87 18.85
CA VAL A 646 18.57 -1.16 17.59
C VAL A 646 19.47 -1.73 16.49
N VAL A 647 20.70 -2.12 16.80
CA VAL A 647 21.62 -2.80 15.86
C VAL A 647 21.07 -4.17 15.46
N ALA A 648 20.54 -4.96 16.40
CA ALA A 648 19.92 -6.24 16.11
C ALA A 648 18.70 -6.09 15.19
N ASP A 649 17.84 -5.10 15.47
CA ASP A 649 16.67 -4.76 14.66
C ASP A 649 17.07 -4.26 13.26
N ARG A 650 18.06 -3.38 13.16
CA ARG A 650 18.63 -2.93 11.87
C ARG A 650 19.11 -4.13 11.06
N ASN A 651 19.89 -5.02 11.67
CA ASN A 651 20.40 -6.22 11.00
C ASN A 651 19.27 -7.16 10.55
N ARG A 652 18.13 -7.18 11.25
CA ARG A 652 16.93 -7.94 10.85
C ARG A 652 16.25 -7.29 9.65
N VAL A 653 16.06 -5.97 9.67
CA VAL A 653 15.49 -5.20 8.54
C VAL A 653 16.39 -5.31 7.31
N GLU A 654 17.71 -5.24 7.48
CA GLU A 654 18.68 -5.36 6.40
C GLU A 654 18.65 -6.75 5.74
N ARG A 655 18.53 -7.82 6.55
CA ARG A 655 18.31 -9.19 6.04
C ARG A 655 16.99 -9.30 5.27
N SER A 656 15.93 -8.68 5.77
CA SER A 656 14.64 -8.60 5.07
C SER A 656 14.78 -7.88 3.73
N LEU A 657 15.48 -6.74 3.69
CA LEU A 657 15.76 -5.99 2.47
C LEU A 657 16.55 -6.80 1.44
N ARG A 658 17.59 -7.53 1.87
CA ARG A 658 18.33 -8.43 0.95
C ARG A 658 17.43 -9.52 0.38
N THR A 659 16.55 -10.09 1.20
CA THR A 659 15.60 -11.12 0.77
C THR A 659 14.57 -10.57 -0.21
N LEU A 660 13.99 -9.39 0.08
CA LEU A 660 13.04 -8.71 -0.80
C LEU A 660 13.69 -8.31 -2.12
N ARG A 661 14.91 -7.76 -2.11
CA ARG A 661 15.70 -7.45 -3.31
C ARG A 661 15.94 -8.71 -4.16
N GLY A 662 16.31 -9.82 -3.53
CA GLY A 662 16.49 -11.09 -4.23
C GLY A 662 15.20 -11.63 -4.85
N ARG A 663 14.06 -11.54 -4.13
CA ARG A 663 12.74 -11.91 -4.67
C ARG A 663 12.32 -11.00 -5.82
N LEU A 664 12.57 -9.69 -5.71
CA LEU A 664 12.29 -8.72 -6.76
C LEU A 664 13.10 -9.03 -8.02
N GLU A 665 14.40 -9.31 -7.87
CA GLU A 665 15.29 -9.65 -9.00
C GLU A 665 14.86 -10.95 -9.71
N VAL A 666 14.41 -11.96 -8.95
CA VAL A 666 13.83 -13.17 -9.53
C VAL A 666 12.53 -12.85 -10.27
N LEU A 667 11.64 -12.04 -9.69
CA LEU A 667 10.40 -11.65 -10.33
C LEU A 667 10.63 -10.81 -11.60
N GLU A 668 11.58 -9.88 -11.59
CA GLU A 668 11.99 -9.11 -12.77
C GLU A 668 12.47 -10.01 -13.90
N ARG A 669 13.29 -11.03 -13.59
CA ARG A 669 13.69 -12.05 -14.57
C ARG A 669 12.50 -12.83 -15.10
N THR A 670 11.63 -13.36 -14.22
CA THR A 670 10.46 -14.12 -14.66
C THR A 670 9.47 -13.29 -15.46
N ARG A 671 9.31 -11.99 -15.15
CA ARG A 671 8.50 -11.05 -15.91
C ARG A 671 9.11 -10.81 -17.29
N LYS A 672 10.43 -10.63 -17.38
CA LYS A 672 11.13 -10.51 -18.65
C LYS A 672 10.92 -11.74 -19.52
N ASP A 673 11.09 -12.94 -18.97
CA ASP A 673 10.82 -14.18 -19.69
C ASP A 673 9.35 -14.29 -20.13
N ALA A 674 8.40 -13.88 -19.29
CA ALA A 674 6.99 -13.85 -19.64
C ALA A 674 6.68 -12.83 -20.75
N THR A 675 7.31 -11.65 -20.74
CA THR A 675 7.18 -10.67 -21.82
C THR A 675 7.74 -11.20 -23.14
N GLU A 676 8.91 -11.84 -23.11
CA GLU A 676 9.51 -12.44 -24.31
C GLU A 676 8.64 -13.57 -24.88
N ARG A 677 8.06 -14.42 -24.01
CA ARG A 677 7.08 -15.46 -24.44
C ARG A 677 5.83 -14.84 -25.04
N ASN A 678 5.29 -13.77 -24.46
CA ASN A 678 4.10 -13.09 -24.96
C ASN A 678 4.37 -12.43 -26.33
N GLU A 679 5.50 -11.73 -26.47
CA GLU A 679 5.92 -11.18 -27.77
C GLU A 679 6.13 -12.27 -28.83
N HIS A 680 6.69 -13.42 -28.44
CA HIS A 680 6.85 -14.56 -29.34
C HIS A 680 5.49 -15.14 -29.77
N ALA A 681 4.57 -15.35 -28.83
CA ALA A 681 3.21 -15.80 -29.12
C ALA A 681 2.47 -14.83 -30.04
N GLN A 682 2.63 -13.52 -29.82
CA GLN A 682 2.01 -12.48 -30.65
C GLN A 682 2.63 -12.43 -32.06
N ARG A 683 3.96 -12.56 -32.18
CA ARG A 683 4.64 -12.71 -33.49
C ARG A 683 4.19 -13.97 -34.22
N SER A 684 4.05 -15.09 -33.52
CA SER A 684 3.54 -16.34 -34.10
C SER A 684 2.10 -16.23 -34.57
N ASN A 685 1.23 -15.54 -33.82
CA ASN A 685 -0.16 -15.30 -34.23
C ASN A 685 -0.23 -14.44 -35.49
N VAL A 686 0.58 -13.38 -35.57
CA VAL A 686 0.69 -12.52 -36.76
C VAL A 686 1.17 -13.33 -37.97
N ALA A 687 2.17 -14.21 -37.79
CA ALA A 687 2.67 -15.08 -38.85
C ALA A 687 1.57 -16.06 -39.35
N ILE A 688 0.88 -16.74 -38.43
CA ILE A 688 -0.23 -17.64 -38.75
C ILE A 688 -1.38 -16.90 -39.43
N SER A 689 -1.70 -15.67 -38.98
CA SER A 689 -2.72 -14.84 -39.60
C SER A 689 -2.35 -14.41 -41.02
N HIS A 690 -1.08 -14.08 -41.28
CA HIS A 690 -0.59 -13.80 -42.63
C HIS A 690 -0.64 -15.05 -43.52
N GLU A 691 -0.27 -16.22 -42.98
CA GLU A 691 -0.35 -17.49 -43.70
C GLU A 691 -1.80 -17.83 -44.08
N TYR A 692 -2.76 -17.64 -43.17
CA TYR A 692 -4.18 -17.82 -43.48
C TYR A 692 -4.71 -16.80 -44.51
N ALA A 693 -4.26 -15.55 -44.44
CA ALA A 693 -4.65 -14.54 -45.42
C ALA A 693 -4.08 -14.85 -46.82
N ALA A 694 -2.86 -15.40 -46.91
CA ALA A 694 -2.28 -15.87 -48.16
C ALA A 694 -3.08 -17.07 -48.72
N ASN A 695 -3.35 -18.07 -47.88
CA ASN A 695 -4.15 -19.23 -48.27
C ASN A 695 -5.57 -18.86 -48.74
N LEU A 696 -6.18 -17.82 -48.14
CA LEU A 696 -7.49 -17.31 -48.57
C LEU A 696 -7.40 -16.67 -49.96
N LYS A 697 -6.37 -15.85 -50.21
CA LYS A 697 -6.14 -15.24 -51.53
C LYS A 697 -5.88 -16.29 -52.61
N ASP A 698 -5.09 -17.32 -52.30
CA ASP A 698 -4.83 -18.41 -53.24
C ASP A 698 -6.14 -19.14 -53.59
N ALA A 699 -6.99 -19.43 -52.59
CA ALA A 699 -8.31 -20.02 -52.82
C ALA A 699 -9.26 -19.10 -53.62
N GLU A 700 -9.27 -17.79 -53.34
CA GLU A 700 -10.03 -16.81 -54.13
C GLU A 700 -9.56 -16.78 -55.60
N THR A 701 -8.25 -16.85 -55.84
CA THR A 701 -7.70 -16.91 -57.20
C THR A 701 -8.06 -18.21 -57.91
N GLU A 702 -8.11 -19.34 -57.20
CA GLU A 702 -8.55 -20.63 -57.73
C GLU A 702 -10.05 -20.59 -58.09
N ILE A 703 -10.89 -19.95 -57.29
CA ILE A 703 -12.32 -19.74 -57.61
C ILE A 703 -12.47 -18.90 -58.88
N ILE A 704 -11.75 -17.79 -59.00
CA ILE A 704 -11.79 -16.94 -60.20
C ILE A 704 -11.37 -17.74 -61.44
N GLN A 705 -10.34 -18.58 -61.34
CA GLN A 705 -9.92 -19.45 -62.45
C GLN A 705 -11.03 -20.45 -62.84
N LEU A 706 -11.70 -21.05 -61.87
CA LEU A 706 -12.82 -21.97 -62.14
C LEU A 706 -14.02 -21.24 -62.75
N GLU A 707 -14.31 -20.01 -62.34
CA GLU A 707 -15.35 -19.17 -62.93
C GLU A 707 -15.04 -18.83 -64.40
N ASP A 708 -13.78 -18.47 -64.70
CA ASP A 708 -13.30 -18.22 -66.07
C ASP A 708 -13.40 -19.50 -66.94
N GLU A 709 -13.05 -20.67 -66.39
CA GLU A 709 -13.21 -21.97 -67.06
C GLU A 709 -14.68 -22.29 -67.37
N ILE A 710 -15.59 -22.03 -66.43
CA ILE A 710 -17.04 -22.21 -66.64
C ILE A 710 -17.53 -21.28 -67.76
N GLU A 711 -17.10 -20.00 -67.75
CA GLU A 711 -17.50 -19.05 -68.79
C GLU A 711 -16.95 -19.46 -70.17
N GLN A 712 -15.74 -20.01 -70.24
CA GLN A 712 -15.19 -20.59 -71.47
C GLN A 712 -16.02 -21.78 -71.94
N LEU A 713 -16.36 -22.71 -71.06
CA LEU A 713 -17.19 -23.87 -71.38
C LEU A 713 -18.60 -23.48 -71.86
N ASP A 714 -19.21 -22.45 -71.27
CA ASP A 714 -20.50 -21.93 -71.73
C ASP A 714 -20.40 -21.27 -73.12
N LYS A 715 -19.31 -20.54 -73.40
CA LYS A 715 -19.02 -20.03 -74.75
C LYS A 715 -18.84 -21.16 -75.77
N GLU A 716 -18.11 -22.21 -75.42
CA GLU A 716 -17.94 -23.41 -76.26
C GLU A 716 -19.26 -24.13 -76.51
N LYS A 717 -20.07 -24.31 -75.46
CA LYS A 717 -21.42 -24.87 -75.58
C LYS A 717 -22.29 -24.03 -76.51
N MET A 718 -22.25 -22.71 -76.39
CA MET A 718 -23.02 -21.83 -77.27
C MET A 718 -22.54 -21.93 -78.73
N ASN A 719 -21.23 -22.00 -78.97
CA ASN A 719 -20.65 -22.21 -80.29
C ASN A 719 -21.07 -23.57 -80.90
N LEU A 720 -21.00 -24.66 -80.12
CA LEU A 720 -21.44 -25.99 -80.55
C LEU A 720 -22.94 -26.04 -80.84
N THR A 721 -23.75 -25.31 -80.07
CA THR A 721 -25.20 -25.21 -80.30
C THR A 721 -25.50 -24.47 -81.60
N GLN A 722 -24.78 -23.37 -81.86
CA GLN A 722 -24.89 -22.64 -83.13
C GLN A 722 -24.43 -23.50 -84.33
N GLU A 723 -23.38 -24.29 -84.16
CA GLU A 723 -22.90 -25.21 -85.20
C GLU A 723 -23.89 -26.36 -85.45
N LEU A 724 -24.52 -26.89 -84.39
CA LEU A 724 -25.60 -27.86 -84.52
C LEU A 724 -26.80 -27.27 -85.28
N ASP A 725 -27.21 -26.05 -84.97
CA ASP A 725 -28.26 -25.34 -85.71
C ASP A 725 -27.88 -25.13 -87.19
N ARG A 726 -26.62 -24.79 -87.46
CA ARG A 726 -26.08 -24.65 -88.83
C ARG A 726 -26.19 -25.98 -89.59
N VAL A 727 -25.74 -27.08 -88.99
CA VAL A 727 -25.82 -28.43 -89.57
C VAL A 727 -27.27 -28.89 -89.73
N GLN A 728 -28.17 -28.59 -88.78
CA GLN A 728 -29.59 -28.89 -88.91
C GLN A 728 -30.24 -28.11 -90.07
N ARG A 729 -29.88 -26.84 -90.27
CA ARG A 729 -30.33 -26.06 -91.45
C ARG A 729 -29.78 -26.65 -92.74
N GLU A 730 -28.51 -27.04 -92.78
CA GLU A 730 -27.93 -27.73 -93.94
C GLU A 730 -28.62 -29.07 -94.23
N ALA A 731 -28.90 -29.87 -93.21
CA ALA A 731 -29.64 -31.12 -93.34
C ALA A 731 -31.07 -30.90 -93.86
N LEU A 732 -31.77 -29.85 -93.39
CA LEU A 732 -33.08 -29.45 -93.91
C LEU A 732 -33.02 -28.98 -95.36
N ILE A 733 -31.98 -28.24 -95.74
CA ILE A 733 -31.73 -27.84 -97.14
C ILE A 733 -31.49 -29.07 -98.01
N TRP A 734 -30.66 -30.02 -97.55
CA TRP A 734 -30.43 -31.29 -98.25
C TRP A 734 -31.70 -32.14 -98.35
N GLN A 735 -32.51 -32.21 -97.30
CA GLN A 735 -33.80 -32.90 -97.32
C GLN A 735 -34.76 -32.27 -98.34
N ARG A 736 -34.77 -30.93 -98.45
CA ARG A 736 -35.54 -30.21 -99.46
C ARG A 736 -35.00 -30.44 -100.86
N LYS A 737 -33.67 -30.48 -101.03
CA LYS A 737 -32.98 -30.74 -102.31
C LYS A 737 -33.17 -32.19 -102.78
N VAL A 738 -33.18 -33.16 -101.87
CA VAL A 738 -33.53 -34.57 -102.14
C VAL A 738 -35.03 -34.70 -102.44
N GLY A 739 -35.91 -33.97 -101.73
CA GLY A 739 -37.33 -33.92 -102.04
C GLY A 739 -37.65 -33.34 -103.42
N THR A 740 -36.97 -32.26 -103.83
CA THR A 740 -37.13 -31.68 -105.18
C THR A 740 -36.45 -32.51 -106.24
N THR A 741 -35.30 -33.14 -105.98
CA THR A 741 -34.69 -34.09 -106.92
C THR A 741 -35.39 -35.45 -106.97
N ILE A 742 -36.25 -35.82 -106.02
CA ILE A 742 -37.16 -36.97 -106.15
C ILE A 742 -38.38 -36.59 -107.04
N ASN A 743 -38.89 -35.36 -106.93
CA ASN A 743 -39.95 -34.87 -107.82
C ASN A 743 -39.46 -34.58 -109.25
N ASP A 744 -38.23 -34.08 -109.43
CA ASP A 744 -37.67 -33.74 -110.74
C ASP A 744 -36.94 -34.90 -111.43
N ARG A 745 -36.81 -36.06 -110.77
CA ARG A 745 -36.17 -37.28 -111.32
C ARG A 745 -37.15 -38.45 -111.49
N GLN A 746 -38.45 -38.21 -111.33
CA GLN A 746 -39.55 -39.14 -111.65
C GLN A 746 -40.07 -38.99 -113.10
N LEU A 747 -39.36 -38.23 -113.95
CA LEU A 747 -39.52 -38.15 -115.39
C LEU A 747 -38.14 -38.41 -116.04
N LEU A 748 -38.02 -39.54 -116.75
CA LEU A 748 -36.90 -40.04 -117.57
C LEU A 748 -35.88 -41.00 -116.91
N TYR A 749 -35.89 -42.22 -117.48
CA TYR A 749 -35.05 -43.42 -117.32
C TYR A 749 -35.42 -44.37 -116.18
N PHE A 750 -36.05 -45.53 -116.37
CA PHE A 750 -35.82 -46.71 -117.25
C PHE A 750 -35.55 -47.92 -116.34
N HIS A 751 -36.49 -48.87 -116.38
CA HIS A 751 -36.32 -50.32 -116.33
C HIS A 751 -35.56 -51.02 -115.19
N GLY A 752 -36.28 -51.87 -114.45
CA GLY A 752 -35.66 -53.01 -113.77
C GLY A 752 -36.52 -53.80 -112.77
N GLY A 753 -37.57 -54.48 -113.24
CA GLY A 753 -38.04 -55.72 -112.60
C GLY A 753 -39.16 -55.62 -111.54
N TYR A 754 -40.19 -56.43 -111.75
CA TYR A 754 -41.28 -56.78 -110.81
C TYR A 754 -42.38 -55.73 -110.58
N SER A 755 -43.08 -55.40 -111.67
CA SER A 755 -44.46 -54.89 -111.63
C SER A 755 -45.36 -55.86 -112.40
N PHE A 756 -45.96 -56.78 -111.66
CA PHE A 756 -46.96 -57.72 -112.14
C PHE A 756 -47.89 -58.01 -110.95
N PHE A 757 -48.89 -57.14 -110.68
CA PHE A 757 -50.18 -57.58 -110.12
C PHE A 757 -51.30 -56.53 -109.88
N ILE A 758 -51.12 -55.20 -109.98
CA ILE A 758 -52.23 -54.28 -109.63
C ILE A 758 -52.37 -53.11 -110.62
N LEU A 759 -52.45 -53.43 -111.92
CA LEU A 759 -52.94 -52.48 -112.94
C LEU A 759 -53.62 -53.18 -114.13
N TYR A 760 -54.39 -54.25 -113.85
CA TYR A 760 -55.14 -55.01 -114.87
C TYR A 760 -56.62 -55.29 -114.52
N ILE A 761 -57.22 -54.50 -113.61
CA ILE A 761 -58.65 -54.65 -113.21
C ILE A 761 -59.53 -53.44 -113.56
N PHE A 762 -59.02 -52.43 -114.28
CA PHE A 762 -59.84 -51.28 -114.69
C PHE A 762 -59.98 -51.03 -116.21
N HIS A 763 -59.55 -51.97 -117.06
CA HIS A 763 -59.68 -51.81 -118.52
C HIS A 763 -60.05 -53.09 -119.30
N PHE A 764 -60.61 -54.11 -118.62
CA PHE A 764 -61.04 -55.38 -119.25
C PHE A 764 -62.45 -55.85 -118.82
N GLN A 765 -63.30 -54.94 -118.33
CA GLN A 765 -64.71 -55.23 -118.01
C GLN A 765 -65.72 -54.46 -118.89
N GLY A 766 -65.24 -53.71 -119.89
CA GLY A 766 -66.07 -52.91 -120.82
C GLY A 766 -66.32 -53.54 -122.20
N ILE A 767 -65.70 -54.67 -122.55
CA ILE A 767 -65.71 -55.19 -123.95
C ILE A 767 -66.11 -56.68 -124.07
N LEU A 768 -66.58 -57.33 -122.98
CA LEU A 768 -67.03 -58.75 -123.00
C LEU A 768 -68.47 -58.97 -122.50
N ALA A 769 -69.32 -57.94 -122.52
CA ALA A 769 -70.77 -58.06 -122.31
C ALA A 769 -71.61 -57.70 -123.57
N VAL A 770 -70.97 -57.20 -124.63
CA VAL A 770 -71.58 -57.01 -125.97
C VAL A 770 -71.60 -58.31 -126.77
N GLU A 771 -70.87 -59.34 -126.33
CA GLU A 771 -70.79 -60.66 -126.98
C GLU A 771 -71.66 -61.74 -126.30
N LEU A 772 -72.32 -61.41 -125.18
CA LEU A 772 -73.44 -62.18 -124.62
C LEU A 772 -74.81 -61.65 -125.08
N LYS A 773 -74.82 -60.61 -125.94
CA LYS A 773 -76.02 -59.98 -126.54
C LYS A 773 -76.30 -60.47 -127.98
N LYS A 774 -75.59 -61.50 -128.47
CA LYS A 774 -75.79 -62.04 -129.83
C LYS A 774 -76.12 -63.53 -129.92
N SER A 775 -76.31 -64.25 -128.81
CA SER A 775 -76.64 -65.70 -128.82
C SER A 775 -77.95 -66.11 -128.14
N MET A 776 -78.82 -65.17 -127.72
CA MET A 776 -80.11 -65.54 -127.10
C MET A 776 -81.32 -64.68 -127.51
N THR A 777 -81.31 -64.16 -128.74
CA THR A 777 -82.51 -63.64 -129.43
C THR A 777 -82.82 -64.47 -130.68
N ALA A 778 -83.19 -65.75 -130.49
CA ALA A 778 -83.94 -66.55 -131.47
C ALA A 778 -84.40 -67.92 -130.89
N ALA A 779 -85.02 -67.91 -129.72
CA ALA A 779 -86.00 -68.93 -129.29
C ALA A 779 -86.93 -68.21 -128.31
N LYS A 780 -88.07 -67.68 -128.78
CA LYS A 780 -89.40 -68.30 -128.58
C LYS A 780 -89.50 -69.00 -127.22
N SER A 781 -90.43 -68.73 -126.32
CA SER A 781 -91.55 -67.80 -126.17
C SER A 781 -92.23 -68.30 -124.89
N LEU A 782 -92.69 -67.40 -124.01
CA LEU A 782 -93.45 -67.66 -122.76
C LEU A 782 -92.62 -68.01 -121.49
N SER A 783 -92.20 -66.98 -120.74
CA SER A 783 -92.45 -66.85 -119.29
C SER A 783 -91.83 -65.55 -118.76
N GLY A 784 -92.67 -64.62 -118.29
CA GLY A 784 -92.35 -63.23 -118.03
C GLY A 784 -91.85 -62.88 -116.62
N GLU A 785 -91.40 -61.63 -116.49
CA GLU A 785 -91.31 -60.76 -115.31
C GLU A 785 -90.35 -61.14 -114.15
N ILE A 786 -90.14 -62.42 -113.85
CA ILE A 786 -89.32 -62.86 -112.69
C ILE A 786 -87.81 -62.59 -112.89
N GLY A 787 -87.32 -62.58 -114.13
CA GLY A 787 -85.90 -62.37 -114.43
C GLY A 787 -85.42 -60.94 -114.22
N GLN A 788 -86.28 -59.94 -114.46
CA GLN A 788 -85.92 -58.53 -114.27
C GLN A 788 -85.84 -58.14 -112.79
N MET A 789 -86.71 -58.71 -111.93
CA MET A 789 -86.62 -58.52 -110.47
C MET A 789 -85.32 -59.09 -109.89
N ARG A 790 -84.86 -60.27 -110.35
CA ARG A 790 -83.63 -60.89 -109.82
C ARG A 790 -82.36 -60.07 -110.13
N ALA A 791 -82.29 -59.45 -111.31
CA ALA A 791 -81.15 -58.60 -111.67
C ALA A 791 -81.12 -57.31 -110.83
N GLU A 792 -82.28 -56.75 -110.48
CA GLU A 792 -82.36 -55.56 -109.62
C GLU A 792 -82.09 -55.87 -108.14
N ILE A 793 -82.54 -57.04 -107.66
CA ILE A 793 -82.18 -57.55 -106.33
C ILE A 793 -80.66 -57.68 -106.20
N HIS A 794 -79.98 -58.22 -107.22
CA HIS A 794 -78.51 -58.36 -107.16
C HIS A 794 -77.78 -57.01 -107.17
N ARG A 795 -78.28 -56.01 -107.92
CA ARG A 795 -77.74 -54.64 -107.85
C ARG A 795 -77.92 -54.01 -106.47
N MET A 796 -79.08 -54.22 -105.85
CA MET A 796 -79.35 -53.78 -104.48
C MET A 796 -78.45 -54.49 -103.45
N GLU A 797 -78.17 -55.79 -103.64
CA GLU A 797 -77.25 -56.56 -102.78
C GLU A 797 -75.81 -56.06 -102.82
N VAL A 798 -75.28 -55.74 -104.02
CA VAL A 798 -73.93 -55.18 -104.16
C VAL A 798 -73.85 -53.80 -103.50
N ARG A 799 -74.87 -52.96 -103.67
CA ARG A 799 -74.95 -51.64 -103.01
C ARG A 799 -75.01 -51.77 -101.49
N ARG A 800 -75.72 -52.77 -100.98
CA ARG A 800 -75.81 -53.10 -99.54
C ARG A 800 -74.45 -53.52 -98.96
N GLU A 801 -73.67 -54.34 -99.67
CA GLU A 801 -72.33 -54.76 -99.20
C GLU A 801 -71.31 -53.61 -99.23
N GLN A 802 -71.41 -52.71 -100.22
CA GLN A 802 -70.57 -51.50 -100.26
C GLN A 802 -70.88 -50.55 -99.09
N LEU A 803 -72.17 -50.35 -98.78
CA LEU A 803 -72.62 -49.60 -97.60
C LEU A 803 -72.17 -50.22 -96.27
N ARG A 804 -72.14 -51.56 -96.18
CA ARG A 804 -71.66 -52.31 -95.00
C ARG A 804 -70.17 -52.08 -94.73
N ARG A 805 -69.32 -52.07 -95.78
CA ARG A 805 -67.88 -51.82 -95.63
C ARG A 805 -67.55 -50.38 -95.26
N THR A 806 -68.33 -49.41 -95.76
CA THR A 806 -68.18 -48.01 -95.35
C THR A 806 -68.59 -47.78 -93.90
N SER A 807 -69.59 -48.51 -93.39
CA SER A 807 -69.98 -48.41 -91.97
C SER A 807 -69.01 -49.10 -91.02
N GLU A 808 -68.39 -50.21 -91.42
CA GLU A 808 -67.32 -50.87 -90.64
C GLU A 808 -66.09 -49.96 -90.47
N LYS A 809 -65.63 -49.31 -91.55
CA LYS A 809 -64.50 -48.35 -91.48
C LYS A 809 -64.76 -47.18 -90.54
N LEU A 810 -65.99 -46.66 -90.53
CA LEU A 810 -66.37 -45.51 -89.69
C LEU A 810 -66.41 -45.88 -88.20
N ALA A 811 -66.72 -47.14 -87.87
CA ALA A 811 -66.67 -47.66 -86.50
C ALA A 811 -65.23 -47.84 -85.99
N ASP A 812 -64.31 -48.31 -86.84
CA ASP A 812 -62.89 -48.46 -86.49
C ASP A 812 -62.21 -47.10 -86.26
N ASP A 813 -62.51 -46.09 -87.10
CA ASP A 813 -61.97 -44.74 -86.92
C ASP A 813 -62.43 -44.11 -85.61
N LEU A 814 -63.70 -44.33 -85.19
CA LEU A 814 -64.24 -43.85 -83.92
C LEU A 814 -63.56 -44.50 -82.69
N ALA A 815 -63.23 -45.79 -82.75
CA ALA A 815 -62.49 -46.47 -81.68
C ALA A 815 -61.05 -45.95 -81.54
N LEU A 816 -60.42 -45.56 -82.66
CA LEU A 816 -59.08 -44.99 -82.68
C LEU A 816 -59.02 -43.59 -82.02
N PHE A 817 -60.10 -42.80 -82.12
CA PHE A 817 -60.17 -41.49 -81.46
C PHE A 817 -60.23 -41.58 -79.93
N VAL A 818 -60.89 -42.60 -79.37
CA VAL A 818 -60.97 -42.81 -77.92
C VAL A 818 -59.59 -43.20 -77.34
N THR A 819 -58.89 -44.11 -78.00
CA THR A 819 -57.54 -44.54 -77.58
C THR A 819 -56.47 -43.44 -77.70
N ARG A 820 -56.59 -42.55 -78.69
CA ARG A 820 -55.76 -41.33 -78.79
C ARG A 820 -55.99 -40.35 -77.65
N ARG A 821 -57.23 -40.21 -77.18
CA ARG A 821 -57.56 -39.32 -76.06
C ARG A 821 -57.05 -39.86 -74.72
N ASP A 822 -57.13 -41.17 -74.51
CA ASP A 822 -56.56 -41.87 -73.35
C ASP A 822 -55.04 -41.65 -73.26
N THR A 823 -54.32 -41.86 -74.37
CA THR A 823 -52.86 -41.70 -74.42
C THR A 823 -52.39 -40.24 -74.31
N ALA A 824 -53.23 -39.27 -74.69
CA ALA A 824 -52.93 -37.85 -74.51
C ALA A 824 -53.01 -37.44 -73.03
N MET A 825 -54.02 -37.92 -72.29
CA MET A 825 -54.16 -37.60 -70.86
C MET A 825 -53.06 -38.23 -70.00
N GLU A 826 -52.62 -39.44 -70.34
CA GLU A 826 -51.51 -40.11 -69.63
C GLU A 826 -50.18 -39.36 -69.78
N LYS A 827 -49.92 -38.77 -70.96
CA LYS A 827 -48.71 -37.96 -71.23
C LYS A 827 -48.69 -36.65 -70.45
N THR A 828 -49.83 -35.98 -70.30
CA THR A 828 -49.91 -34.74 -69.51
C THR A 828 -49.65 -35.01 -68.02
N ARG A 829 -50.08 -36.17 -67.49
CA ARG A 829 -49.74 -36.60 -66.11
C ARG A 829 -48.26 -36.92 -65.93
N ALA A 830 -47.63 -37.58 -66.91
CA ALA A 830 -46.21 -37.92 -66.84
C ALA A 830 -45.28 -36.67 -66.90
N ALA A 831 -45.68 -35.63 -67.64
CA ALA A 831 -44.92 -34.37 -67.72
C ALA A 831 -44.88 -33.62 -66.37
N ALA A 832 -45.99 -33.61 -65.62
CA ALA A 832 -46.06 -32.96 -64.30
C ALA A 832 -45.19 -33.66 -63.22
N ALA A 833 -44.82 -34.92 -63.42
CA ALA A 833 -43.96 -35.66 -62.49
C ALA A 833 -42.45 -35.41 -62.69
N VAL A 834 -42.04 -34.95 -63.88
CA VAL A 834 -40.62 -34.83 -64.25
C VAL A 834 -40.00 -33.49 -63.81
N GLU A 835 -40.78 -32.40 -63.76
CA GLU A 835 -40.30 -31.06 -63.33
C GLU A 835 -39.87 -30.99 -61.85
N LYS A 836 -40.17 -32.01 -61.04
CA LYS A 836 -39.85 -32.05 -59.60
C LYS A 836 -38.45 -32.62 -59.25
N SER A 837 -37.62 -33.01 -60.23
CA SER A 837 -36.50 -33.95 -60.00
C SER A 837 -35.05 -33.48 -60.29
N HIS A 838 -34.77 -32.25 -60.75
CA HIS A 838 -33.42 -31.87 -61.20
C HIS A 838 -32.80 -30.67 -60.45
N GLY A 839 -32.02 -30.93 -59.39
CA GLY A 839 -31.09 -29.97 -58.78
C GLY A 839 -30.04 -30.59 -57.84
N GLY A 840 -28.75 -30.49 -58.21
CA GLY A 840 -27.59 -30.53 -57.29
C GLY A 840 -26.69 -31.79 -57.25
N SER A 841 -25.40 -31.65 -57.60
CA SER A 841 -24.32 -32.64 -57.41
C SER A 841 -23.27 -32.10 -56.43
N ASN A 842 -22.98 -32.85 -55.36
CA ASN A 842 -22.12 -32.49 -54.22
C ASN A 842 -20.78 -33.25 -54.26
N THR A 843 -19.63 -32.55 -54.31
CA THR A 843 -18.33 -33.16 -53.91
C THR A 843 -17.22 -32.17 -53.51
N SER A 844 -17.31 -30.87 -53.78
CA SER A 844 -16.26 -29.88 -53.47
C SER A 844 -16.42 -29.11 -52.14
N GLN A 845 -17.62 -29.05 -51.55
CA GLN A 845 -17.88 -28.25 -50.33
C GLN A 845 -17.29 -28.85 -49.03
N SER A 846 -17.19 -30.17 -48.93
CA SER A 846 -16.80 -30.87 -47.67
C SER A 846 -15.35 -30.58 -47.26
N THR A 847 -14.43 -30.55 -48.22
CA THR A 847 -12.99 -30.33 -48.00
C THR A 847 -12.69 -28.91 -47.54
N TYR A 848 -13.40 -27.93 -48.09
CA TYR A 848 -13.31 -26.52 -47.68
C TYR A 848 -13.83 -26.30 -46.26
N HIS A 849 -14.99 -26.87 -45.93
CA HIS A 849 -15.54 -26.80 -44.57
C HIS A 849 -14.64 -27.48 -43.53
N HIS A 850 -13.88 -28.52 -43.90
CA HIS A 850 -12.92 -29.15 -43.02
C HIS A 850 -11.68 -28.28 -42.77
N LYS A 851 -11.07 -27.71 -43.81
CA LYS A 851 -9.93 -26.78 -43.68
C LYS A 851 -10.29 -25.52 -42.88
N LEU A 852 -11.48 -24.96 -43.11
CA LEU A 852 -11.98 -23.81 -42.36
C LEU A 852 -12.19 -24.12 -40.86
N ARG A 853 -12.60 -25.35 -40.53
CA ARG A 853 -12.80 -25.79 -39.15
C ARG A 853 -11.48 -25.94 -38.40
N LEU A 854 -10.44 -26.46 -39.08
CA LEU A 854 -9.09 -26.56 -38.51
C LEU A 854 -8.47 -25.17 -38.29
N ALA A 855 -8.61 -24.26 -39.27
CA ALA A 855 -8.14 -22.88 -39.12
C ALA A 855 -8.82 -22.15 -37.95
N LYS A 856 -10.14 -22.32 -37.77
CA LYS A 856 -10.87 -21.78 -36.61
C LYS A 856 -10.39 -22.37 -35.28
N ALA A 857 -10.09 -23.67 -35.25
CA ALA A 857 -9.58 -24.31 -34.04
C ALA A 857 -8.18 -23.81 -33.67
N ASP A 858 -7.29 -23.61 -34.64
CA ASP A 858 -5.95 -23.07 -34.41
C ASP A 858 -5.97 -21.59 -33.99
N VAL A 859 -6.80 -20.75 -34.62
CA VAL A 859 -6.99 -19.36 -34.18
C VAL A 859 -7.52 -19.30 -32.75
N ASN A 860 -8.49 -20.15 -32.40
CA ASN A 860 -9.03 -20.22 -31.04
C ASN A 860 -8.00 -20.71 -30.01
N ARG A 861 -7.10 -21.63 -30.40
CA ARG A 861 -6.02 -22.11 -29.53
C ARG A 861 -5.01 -21.01 -29.25
N VAL A 862 -4.50 -20.36 -30.29
CA VAL A 862 -3.48 -19.30 -30.15
C VAL A 862 -4.06 -18.06 -29.46
N THR A 863 -5.34 -17.72 -29.68
CA THR A 863 -5.99 -16.61 -28.96
C THR A 863 -6.15 -16.91 -27.47
N LYS A 864 -6.44 -18.17 -27.10
CA LYS A 864 -6.45 -18.60 -25.70
C LYS A 864 -5.05 -18.56 -25.06
N GLU A 865 -4.02 -19.04 -25.76
CA GLU A 865 -2.63 -18.96 -25.27
C GLU A 865 -2.20 -17.50 -25.03
N ILE A 866 -2.61 -16.55 -25.89
CA ILE A 866 -2.37 -15.12 -25.70
C ILE A 866 -3.15 -14.57 -24.50
N SER A 867 -4.41 -14.96 -24.29
CA SER A 867 -5.19 -14.50 -23.13
C SER A 867 -4.59 -14.99 -21.82
N ASP A 868 -4.17 -16.25 -21.77
CA ASP A 868 -3.57 -16.87 -20.60
C ASP A 868 -2.20 -16.24 -20.29
N ALA A 869 -1.38 -16.00 -21.32
CA ALA A 869 -0.10 -15.29 -21.18
C ALA A 869 -0.26 -13.83 -20.70
N LYS A 870 -1.29 -13.12 -21.18
CA LYS A 870 -1.61 -11.75 -20.72
C LYS A 870 -2.05 -11.73 -19.26
N ALA A 871 -2.91 -12.68 -18.85
CA ALA A 871 -3.33 -12.80 -17.45
C ALA A 871 -2.15 -13.10 -16.52
N GLN A 872 -1.24 -13.99 -16.94
CA GLN A 872 -0.01 -14.28 -16.18
C GLN A 872 0.91 -13.04 -16.07
N MET A 873 1.04 -12.25 -17.14
CA MET A 873 1.84 -11.02 -17.13
C MET A 873 1.25 -9.96 -16.19
N GLU A 874 -0.07 -9.79 -16.18
CA GLU A 874 -0.76 -8.86 -15.28
C GLU A 874 -0.61 -9.27 -13.81
N GLN A 875 -0.67 -10.57 -13.53
CA GLN A 875 -0.44 -11.10 -12.18
C GLN A 875 1.00 -10.81 -11.72
N LEU A 876 2.00 -11.04 -12.59
CA LEU A 876 3.40 -10.74 -12.29
C LEU A 876 3.65 -9.24 -12.06
N MET A 877 2.95 -8.35 -12.78
CA MET A 877 3.00 -6.90 -12.53
C MET A 877 2.43 -6.52 -11.15
N LYS A 878 1.28 -7.09 -10.77
CA LYS A 878 0.69 -6.89 -9.43
C LYS A 878 1.61 -7.38 -8.31
N ASP A 879 2.25 -8.53 -8.52
CA ASP A 879 3.22 -9.07 -7.55
C ASP A 879 4.50 -8.22 -7.45
N GLN A 880 4.96 -7.63 -8.56
CA GLN A 880 6.07 -6.66 -8.58
C GLN A 880 5.71 -5.39 -7.79
N GLU A 881 4.56 -4.76 -8.07
CA GLU A 881 4.09 -3.58 -7.33
C GLU A 881 3.89 -3.84 -5.83
N ARG A 882 3.51 -5.07 -5.45
CA ARG A 882 3.43 -5.47 -4.04
C ARG A 882 4.82 -5.52 -3.42
N LEU A 883 5.79 -6.18 -4.05
CA LEU A 883 7.15 -6.28 -3.51
C LEU A 883 7.88 -4.95 -3.49
N ASP A 884 7.67 -4.08 -4.49
CA ASP A 884 8.24 -2.73 -4.50
C ASP A 884 7.73 -1.90 -3.32
N ARG A 885 6.44 -2.00 -2.98
CA ARG A 885 5.88 -1.38 -1.77
C ARG A 885 6.49 -1.94 -0.49
N GLU A 886 6.56 -3.27 -0.35
CA GLU A 886 7.20 -3.91 0.81
C GLU A 886 8.67 -3.50 0.96
N LEU A 887 9.39 -3.37 -0.16
CA LEU A 887 10.79 -2.97 -0.20
C LEU A 887 10.97 -1.48 0.15
N ALA A 888 10.07 -0.61 -0.33
CA ALA A 888 10.06 0.81 0.04
C ALA A 888 9.77 0.99 1.54
N GLU A 889 8.80 0.26 2.10
CA GLU A 889 8.50 0.28 3.53
C GLU A 889 9.68 -0.23 4.38
N ALA A 890 10.33 -1.32 3.95
CA ALA A 890 11.50 -1.85 4.63
C ALA A 890 12.71 -0.90 4.55
N ASN A 891 12.90 -0.20 3.41
CA ASN A 891 13.94 0.81 3.26
C ASN A 891 13.67 2.03 4.17
N ALA A 892 12.41 2.50 4.24
CA ALA A 892 12.03 3.60 5.13
C ALA A 892 12.28 3.24 6.60
N LYS A 893 11.91 2.01 7.02
CA LYS A 893 12.25 1.49 8.35
C LYS A 893 13.76 1.42 8.58
N ASN A 894 14.54 1.02 7.58
CA ASN A 894 16.00 0.99 7.69
C ASN A 894 16.59 2.39 7.89
N SER A 895 16.14 3.40 7.13
CA SER A 895 16.59 4.80 7.31
C SER A 895 16.22 5.35 8.70
N GLN A 896 15.01 5.07 9.20
CA GLN A 896 14.62 5.44 10.56
C GLN A 896 15.53 4.79 11.62
N MET A 897 15.90 3.52 11.44
CA MET A 897 16.83 2.84 12.34
C MET A 897 18.24 3.44 12.25
N GLU A 898 18.71 3.83 11.06
CA GLU A 898 20.01 4.51 10.88
C GLU A 898 20.05 5.87 11.60
N GLU A 899 18.98 6.66 11.51
CA GLU A 899 18.84 7.91 12.26
C GLU A 899 18.87 7.66 13.77
N ARG A 900 18.12 6.66 14.24
CA ARG A 900 18.09 6.28 15.66
C ARG A 900 19.45 5.79 16.17
N VAL A 901 20.21 5.04 15.37
CA VAL A 901 21.58 4.65 15.69
C VAL A 901 22.48 5.88 15.82
N ALA A 902 22.36 6.83 14.89
CA ALA A 902 23.15 8.07 14.94
C ALA A 902 22.82 8.92 16.19
N GLU A 903 21.54 8.97 16.59
CA GLU A 903 21.10 9.64 17.81
C GLU A 903 21.66 8.96 19.08
N ILE A 904 21.57 7.63 19.15
CA ILE A 904 22.14 6.83 20.25
C ILE A 904 23.65 7.03 20.36
N ILE A 905 24.38 7.07 19.25
CA ILE A 905 25.83 7.33 19.24
C ILE A 905 26.12 8.72 19.81
N LYS A 906 25.38 9.76 19.38
CA LYS A 906 25.53 11.12 19.92
C LYS A 906 25.27 11.17 21.43
N GLU A 907 24.20 10.51 21.91
CA GLU A 907 23.89 10.47 23.34
C GLU A 907 24.95 9.72 24.15
N THR A 908 25.48 8.62 23.61
CA THR A 908 26.59 7.87 24.21
C THR A 908 27.84 8.75 24.35
N MET A 909 28.21 9.47 23.29
CA MET A 909 29.38 10.35 23.31
C MET A 909 29.22 11.49 24.32
N ALA A 910 28.06 12.17 24.34
CA ALA A 910 27.78 13.24 25.30
C ALA A 910 27.83 12.76 26.76
N THR A 911 27.29 11.56 27.04
CA THR A 911 27.30 10.98 28.39
C THR A 911 28.70 10.56 28.84
N GLU A 912 29.53 10.01 27.94
CA GLU A 912 30.96 9.72 28.18
C GLU A 912 31.75 11.01 28.47
N ARG A 913 31.54 12.08 27.72
CA ARG A 913 32.19 13.39 27.97
C ARG A 913 31.85 13.94 29.36
N ASN A 914 30.58 13.90 29.74
CA ASN A 914 30.15 14.33 31.07
C ASN A 914 30.74 13.45 32.19
N LYS A 915 30.77 12.12 32.00
CA LYS A 915 31.42 11.19 32.92
C LYS A 915 32.90 11.53 33.11
N HIS A 916 33.63 11.75 32.02
CA HIS A 916 35.05 12.12 32.06
C HIS A 916 35.29 13.42 32.83
N TRP A 917 34.46 14.44 32.59
CA TRP A 917 34.53 15.71 33.33
C TRP A 917 34.30 15.54 34.84
N LEU A 918 33.31 14.72 35.24
CA LEU A 918 33.05 14.41 36.65
C LEU A 918 34.21 13.63 37.30
N LEU A 919 34.80 12.67 36.59
CA LEU A 919 35.97 11.91 37.05
C LEU A 919 37.17 12.83 37.33
N GLU A 920 37.47 13.76 36.43
CA GLU A 920 38.54 14.75 36.61
C GLU A 920 38.31 15.61 37.87
N ARG A 921 37.06 16.00 38.16
CA ARG A 921 36.72 16.72 39.40
C ARG A 921 36.94 15.86 40.65
N VAL A 922 36.51 14.60 40.65
CA VAL A 922 36.68 13.70 41.80
C VAL A 922 38.14 13.44 42.10
N VAL A 923 38.96 13.14 41.09
CA VAL A 923 40.39 12.87 41.26
C VAL A 923 41.09 14.08 41.91
N ARG A 924 40.74 15.30 41.50
CA ARG A 924 41.31 16.53 42.08
C ARG A 924 40.82 16.79 43.50
N ALA A 925 39.52 16.65 43.75
CA ALA A 925 38.94 16.82 45.08
C ALA A 925 39.52 15.80 46.07
N GLN A 926 39.74 14.55 45.65
CA GLN A 926 40.39 13.51 46.45
C GLN A 926 41.84 13.88 46.79
N ARG A 927 42.65 14.30 45.79
CA ARG A 927 44.03 14.74 46.02
C ARG A 927 44.09 15.90 47.03
N PHE A 928 43.26 16.92 46.85
CA PHE A 928 43.23 18.06 47.76
C PHE A 928 42.70 17.69 49.15
N GLY A 929 41.68 16.82 49.22
CA GLY A 929 41.16 16.26 50.47
C GLY A 929 42.22 15.48 51.25
N THR A 930 43.06 14.68 50.59
CA THR A 930 44.16 13.95 51.25
C THR A 930 45.22 14.88 51.85
N GLU A 931 45.53 15.99 51.17
CA GLU A 931 46.45 17.01 51.69
C GLU A 931 45.85 17.76 52.90
N LEU A 932 44.57 18.13 52.83
CA LEU A 932 43.84 18.73 53.96
C LEU A 932 43.77 17.78 55.17
N ALA A 933 43.43 16.50 54.96
CA ALA A 933 43.39 15.49 56.02
C ALA A 933 44.76 15.35 56.70
N THR A 934 45.83 15.39 55.92
CA THR A 934 47.21 15.34 56.42
C THR A 934 47.56 16.59 57.24
N ALA A 935 47.12 17.77 56.79
CA ALA A 935 47.32 19.03 57.51
C ALA A 935 46.55 19.07 58.85
N ILE A 936 45.30 18.59 58.86
CA ILE A 936 44.46 18.46 60.07
C ILE A 936 45.13 17.51 61.08
N LYS A 937 45.56 16.32 60.61
CA LYS A 937 46.22 15.31 61.47
C LYS A 937 47.53 15.82 62.10
N ARG A 938 48.26 16.69 61.41
CA ARG A 938 49.52 17.28 61.89
C ARG A 938 49.32 18.53 62.76
N GLN A 939 48.10 19.07 62.85
CA GLN A 939 47.80 20.37 63.48
C GLN A 939 48.73 21.51 63.04
N SER A 940 49.35 21.39 61.86
CA SER A 940 50.40 22.29 61.38
C SER A 940 50.50 22.22 59.85
N VAL A 941 50.41 23.38 59.20
CA VAL A 941 50.66 23.55 57.77
C VAL A 941 52.15 23.86 57.58
N ARG A 942 53.01 22.83 57.58
CA ARG A 942 54.43 23.04 57.21
C ARG A 942 54.57 23.14 55.70
N CYS A 943 54.67 24.36 55.18
CA CYS A 943 55.17 24.57 53.84
C CYS A 943 56.70 24.39 53.86
N LYS A 944 57.22 23.35 53.18
CA LYS A 944 58.68 23.11 53.09
C LYS A 944 59.39 24.12 52.18
N LYS A 945 58.64 24.90 51.40
CA LYS A 945 59.15 25.92 50.47
C LYS A 945 58.79 27.33 50.97
N PRO A 946 59.64 28.35 50.71
CA PRO A 946 59.30 29.76 50.94
C PRO A 946 57.99 30.13 50.23
N LYS A 947 57.16 30.96 50.87
CA LYS A 947 55.85 31.39 50.34
C LYS A 947 55.96 32.00 48.94
N ASP A 948 57.00 32.81 48.70
CA ASP A 948 57.22 33.47 47.41
C ASP A 948 57.54 32.48 46.30
N GLN A 949 58.26 31.40 46.61
CA GLN A 949 58.57 30.34 45.66
C GLN A 949 57.33 29.53 45.28
N VAL A 950 56.43 29.26 46.23
CA VAL A 950 55.15 28.57 45.95
C VAL A 950 54.22 29.42 45.08
N LEU A 951 54.17 30.73 45.33
CA LEU A 951 53.39 31.67 44.51
C LEU A 951 53.98 31.80 43.10
N GLY A 952 55.31 31.80 42.97
CA GLY A 952 56.02 31.77 41.70
C GLY A 952 55.73 30.50 40.88
N ASP A 953 55.88 29.32 41.50
CA ASP A 953 55.59 28.02 40.88
C ASP A 953 54.11 27.97 40.41
N HIS A 954 53.17 28.46 41.22
CA HIS A 954 51.75 28.52 40.88
C HIS A 954 51.46 29.48 39.69
N ALA A 955 52.09 30.64 39.66
CA ALA A 955 51.94 31.60 38.56
C ALA A 955 52.49 31.03 37.23
N GLN A 956 53.62 30.32 37.28
CA GLN A 956 54.20 29.66 36.12
C GLN A 956 53.30 28.53 35.61
N ALA A 957 52.75 27.71 36.51
CA ALA A 957 51.81 26.64 36.17
C ALA A 957 50.51 27.18 35.52
N ARG A 958 50.00 28.32 36.01
CA ARG A 958 48.81 28.97 35.42
C ARG A 958 49.07 29.44 33.98
N LYS A 959 50.20 30.12 33.73
CA LYS A 959 50.58 30.56 32.37
C LYS A 959 50.76 29.39 31.41
N LEU A 960 51.35 28.29 31.87
CA LEU A 960 51.50 27.08 31.06
C LEU A 960 50.13 26.49 30.70
N ASN A 961 49.20 26.42 31.65
CA ASN A 961 47.86 25.91 31.41
C ASN A 961 47.05 26.77 30.42
N GLU A 962 47.14 28.10 30.52
CA GLU A 962 46.53 29.04 29.55
C GLU A 962 47.06 28.81 28.14
N ARG A 963 48.38 28.61 28.00
CA ARG A 963 49.01 28.31 26.70
C ARG A 963 48.57 26.97 26.13
N LEU A 964 48.45 25.93 26.97
CA LEU A 964 47.95 24.62 26.55
C LEU A 964 46.48 24.67 26.13
N ARG A 965 45.63 25.44 26.84
CA ARG A 965 44.22 25.64 26.44
C ARG A 965 44.10 26.36 25.10
N TYR A 966 44.93 27.38 24.87
CA TYR A 966 44.98 28.04 23.57
C TYR A 966 45.37 27.07 22.45
N ILE A 967 46.41 26.25 22.66
CA ILE A 967 46.82 25.23 21.68
C ILE A 967 45.69 24.24 21.41
N VAL A 968 45.01 23.75 22.45
CA VAL A 968 43.89 22.80 22.30
C VAL A 968 42.73 23.44 21.54
N GLY A 969 42.39 24.70 21.82
CA GLY A 969 41.35 25.42 21.07
C GLY A 969 41.74 25.69 19.61
N VAL A 970 43.03 25.87 19.30
CA VAL A 970 43.50 25.94 17.90
C VAL A 970 43.38 24.56 17.23
N LEU A 971 43.80 23.50 17.90
CA LEU A 971 43.70 22.12 17.40
C LEU A 971 42.25 21.68 17.18
N GLU A 972 41.32 22.14 18.01
CA GLU A 972 39.89 21.85 17.87
C GLU A 972 39.29 22.46 16.59
N ASN A 973 39.73 23.67 16.24
CA ASN A 973 39.35 24.31 14.97
C ASN A 973 40.05 23.68 13.75
N GLU A 974 41.31 23.26 13.88
CA GLU A 974 42.06 22.63 12.79
C GLU A 974 41.66 21.16 12.54
N TYR A 975 41.22 20.45 13.57
CA TYR A 975 40.87 19.02 13.51
C TYR A 975 39.49 18.72 14.13
N PRO A 976 38.36 19.14 13.50
CA PRO A 976 37.02 18.95 14.05
C PRO A 976 36.62 17.48 14.27
N HIS A 977 37.17 16.55 13.49
CA HIS A 977 36.93 15.11 13.65
C HIS A 977 37.55 14.52 14.94
N LEU A 978 38.38 15.28 15.65
CA LEU A 978 38.96 14.91 16.95
C LEU A 978 38.34 15.67 18.12
N GLU A 979 37.24 16.41 17.89
CA GLU A 979 36.55 17.25 18.89
C GLU A 979 36.33 16.50 20.22
N ASP A 980 35.81 15.26 20.19
CA ASP A 980 35.61 14.46 21.41
C ASP A 980 36.88 14.24 22.24
N LYS A 981 38.00 13.94 21.56
CA LYS A 981 39.28 13.69 22.23
C LYS A 981 39.89 15.00 22.74
N LEU A 982 39.72 16.08 22.00
CA LEU A 982 40.20 17.41 22.37
C LEU A 982 39.38 18.01 23.51
N GLU A 983 38.07 17.75 23.57
CA GLU A 983 37.17 18.15 24.66
C GLU A 983 37.53 17.42 25.96
N CYS A 984 37.91 16.13 25.91
CA CYS A 984 38.47 15.43 27.08
C CYS A 984 39.78 16.08 27.59
N ILE A 985 40.67 16.46 26.68
CA ILE A 985 41.91 17.18 27.03
C ILE A 985 41.56 18.55 27.61
N PHE A 986 40.57 19.24 27.05
CA PHE A 986 40.08 20.53 27.53
C PHE A 986 39.49 20.42 28.94
N ASN A 987 38.71 19.38 29.23
CA ASN A 987 38.18 19.06 30.56
C ASN A 987 39.29 18.80 31.58
N THR A 988 40.38 18.16 31.16
CA THR A 988 41.58 17.98 31.97
C THR A 988 42.29 19.31 32.23
N LEU A 989 42.30 20.23 31.26
CA LEU A 989 42.90 21.55 31.40
C LEU A 989 42.00 22.54 32.14
N ASN A 990 40.69 22.32 32.24
CA ASN A 990 39.75 23.22 32.89
C ASN A 990 39.77 23.03 34.43
N ILE A 991 40.53 23.89 35.13
CA ILE A 991 40.91 23.75 36.55
C ILE A 991 39.84 24.30 37.53
N PHE A 992 38.83 25.04 37.07
CA PHE A 992 37.97 25.81 37.96
C PHE A 992 36.69 25.06 38.38
N SER A 993 36.45 25.00 39.69
CA SER A 993 35.10 24.78 40.25
C SER A 993 34.25 26.04 39.98
N PRO A 994 32.91 25.94 39.84
CA PRO A 994 32.03 27.09 39.57
C PRO A 994 32.10 28.23 40.60
N GLY A 995 32.74 28.03 41.75
CA GLY A 995 33.25 29.11 42.60
C GLY A 995 34.77 29.12 42.49
N GLY A 996 35.35 30.19 41.93
CA GLY A 996 36.79 30.31 41.70
C GLY A 996 37.61 29.82 42.89
N SER A 997 38.65 29.02 42.63
CA SER A 997 39.60 28.60 43.66
C SER A 997 39.97 29.83 44.52
N PRO A 998 39.94 29.74 45.86
CA PRO A 998 40.29 30.86 46.71
C PRO A 998 41.63 31.41 46.22
N GLY A 999 41.63 32.64 45.73
CA GLY A 999 42.88 33.29 45.38
C GLY A 999 43.76 33.21 46.62
N LEU A 1000 44.99 32.72 46.47
CA LEU A 1000 46.03 32.90 47.48
C LEU A 1000 46.31 34.40 47.59
N ALA A 1001 45.37 35.14 48.18
CA ALA A 1001 45.54 36.53 48.52
C ALA A 1001 46.60 36.57 49.62
N ALA A 1002 47.58 37.45 49.45
CA ALA A 1002 48.54 37.77 50.48
C ALA A 1002 47.79 38.34 51.69
N SER A 1003 47.41 37.46 52.62
CA SER A 1003 47.11 37.87 53.98
C SER A 1003 48.45 38.20 54.62
N ASP A 1004 48.70 39.51 54.76
CA ASP A 1004 49.70 40.06 55.66
C ASP A 1004 49.26 39.75 57.09
N THR A 1005 49.74 38.65 57.64
CA THR A 1005 50.03 38.40 59.07
C THR A 1005 50.37 36.92 59.27
N CYS A 1006 51.52 36.51 58.72
CA CYS A 1006 52.28 35.42 59.32
C CYS A 1006 53.59 36.05 59.80
N SER A 1007 53.58 36.54 61.04
CA SER A 1007 54.79 36.99 61.71
C SER A 1007 55.71 35.77 61.84
N TYR A 1008 56.77 35.83 61.05
CA TYR A 1008 57.93 34.99 61.14
C TYR A 1008 58.45 35.03 62.58
N ILE A 1009 58.67 33.86 63.17
CA ILE A 1009 59.46 33.72 64.39
C ILE A 1009 60.88 34.14 64.01
N ASP A 1010 61.27 35.34 64.42
CA ASP A 1010 62.67 35.73 64.46
C ASP A 1010 63.34 34.90 65.56
N ARG A 1011 64.21 33.96 65.16
CA ARG A 1011 65.08 33.23 66.08
C ARG A 1011 66.23 34.17 66.45
N GLY A 1012 66.00 34.99 67.47
CA GLY A 1012 66.99 35.89 68.04
C GLY A 1012 66.83 36.05 69.55
N PHE A 1013 66.63 34.97 70.29
CA PHE A 1013 66.76 34.97 71.75
C PHE A 1013 67.16 33.58 72.25
N VAL A 1014 68.47 33.32 72.26
CA VAL A 1014 69.04 32.18 72.99
C VAL A 1014 69.17 32.65 74.43
N MET A 1015 68.22 32.28 75.30
CA MET A 1015 68.51 32.25 76.73
C MET A 1015 69.49 31.10 76.94
N THR A 1016 70.63 31.40 77.56
CA THR A 1016 71.58 30.35 77.94
C THR A 1016 71.03 29.61 79.15
N ASP A 1017 71.30 28.31 79.26
CA ASP A 1017 70.87 27.48 80.40
C ASP A 1017 71.33 28.04 81.77
N GLN A 1018 72.29 28.98 81.77
CA GLN A 1018 72.77 29.71 82.93
C GLN A 1018 71.74 30.71 83.49
N ASP A 1019 70.98 31.38 82.63
CA ASP A 1019 69.97 32.38 83.03
C ASP A 1019 68.72 31.72 83.64
N ILE A 1020 68.43 30.48 83.24
CA ILE A 1020 67.34 29.65 83.79
C ILE A 1020 67.75 29.08 85.17
N LEU A 1021 69.02 28.77 85.36
CA LEU A 1021 69.58 28.32 86.64
C LEU A 1021 69.64 29.46 87.68
N ASP A 1022 69.97 30.67 87.27
CA ASP A 1022 70.08 31.80 88.20
C ASP A 1022 68.71 32.37 88.60
N ALA A 1023 67.72 32.32 87.70
CA ALA A 1023 66.31 32.59 88.04
C ALA A 1023 65.67 31.49 88.92
N ALA A 1024 66.21 30.27 88.90
CA ALA A 1024 65.78 29.17 89.78
C ALA A 1024 66.43 29.25 91.18
N LYS A 1025 67.66 29.76 91.30
CA LYS A 1025 68.34 30.01 92.59
C LYS A 1025 67.70 31.16 93.38
N GLU A 1026 67.25 32.21 92.70
CA GLU A 1026 66.58 33.35 93.35
C GLU A 1026 65.18 32.99 93.92
N LYS A 1027 64.57 31.89 93.43
CA LYS A 1027 63.27 31.38 93.89
C LYS A 1027 63.34 30.32 95.01
N ILE A 1028 64.52 29.81 95.37
CA ILE A 1028 64.69 28.77 96.41
C ILE A 1028 65.41 29.29 97.68
N GLY A 1029 65.81 30.57 97.74
CA GLY A 1029 66.20 31.20 99.01
C GLY A 1029 67.36 30.51 99.71
N ILE A 1030 68.47 30.29 98.99
CA ILE A 1030 69.74 29.84 99.56
C ILE A 1030 70.75 30.96 99.34
N LEU A 1031 71.03 31.71 100.41
CA LEU A 1031 72.15 32.64 100.49
C LEU A 1031 73.46 31.85 100.50
N PRO A 1032 74.47 32.18 99.67
CA PRO A 1032 75.80 31.64 99.83
C PRO A 1032 76.46 32.24 101.08
N GLU A 1033 76.61 31.43 102.12
CA GLU A 1033 77.62 31.59 103.17
C GLU A 1033 79.00 31.42 102.53
N GLU A 1034 79.82 32.48 102.48
CA GLU A 1034 81.26 32.33 102.30
C GLU A 1034 81.99 33.61 102.74
N GLN A 1035 81.96 33.93 104.04
CA GLN A 1035 83.01 34.70 104.69
C GLN A 1035 83.23 34.16 106.12
N GLY A 1036 84.19 33.25 106.23
CA GLY A 1036 84.60 32.62 107.48
C GLY A 1036 85.94 31.93 107.33
N ASN A 1037 87.00 32.69 107.66
CA ASN A 1037 88.39 32.31 107.93
C ASN A 1037 89.42 32.53 106.82
N GLN A 1038 89.84 33.80 106.70
CA GLN A 1038 91.26 34.12 106.69
C GLN A 1038 91.82 33.91 108.10
N LEU A 1039 93.03 33.33 108.15
CA LEU A 1039 93.81 33.06 109.35
C LEU A 1039 93.97 34.31 110.24
N GLU A 1040 93.98 34.03 111.55
CA GLU A 1040 94.61 34.84 112.59
C GLU A 1040 96.01 35.32 112.15
N GLU A 1041 96.30 36.61 112.34
CA GLU A 1041 97.36 37.01 113.29
C GLU A 1041 97.21 38.49 113.68
N LEU A 1042 96.91 38.68 114.98
CA LEU A 1042 97.37 39.73 115.90
C LEU A 1042 96.85 41.17 115.68
N GLN A 1043 95.93 41.62 116.54
CA GLN A 1043 96.20 42.37 117.79
C GLN A 1043 96.83 43.75 117.55
N GLU A 1044 96.04 44.81 117.80
CA GLU A 1044 96.36 45.99 118.62
C GLU A 1044 95.23 47.04 118.44
N GLN A 1045 94.29 47.15 119.39
CA GLN A 1045 94.16 48.28 120.33
C GLN A 1045 94.08 49.64 119.62
N THR A 1046 92.89 50.23 119.41
CA THR A 1046 92.03 50.87 120.42
C THR A 1046 90.67 51.23 119.82
#